data_AF-A0A520YF58-F1
#
_entry.id   AF-A0A520YF58-F1
#
_cell.length_a   1.000
_cell.length_b   1.000
_cell.length_c   1.000
_cell.angle_alpha   90.00
_cell.angle_beta   90.00
_cell.angle_gamma   90.00
#
_symmetry.space_group_name_H-M   'P 1'
#
loop_
_entity.id
_entity.type
_entity.pdbx_description
1 polymer ?
#
loop_
_entity_poly.entity_id
_entity_poly.type
_entity_poly.pdbx_seq_one_letter_code
_entity_poly.pdbx_strand_id
1 'polypeptide(L)'
;MSDPKRPEDLSERIRRIASTIAEEVDKLFDSDEQSPSILDAAASSLGSTMERWGRNPGLRRILGGVQRDEITSPGEPVELSANLGVSAKLGTVARFYVDDAVAAEVPIGSEAEVRTAIDAPGPGLRRVRVAVCNDRGEPVTELSGQRLLHVAGGAPVVLVDAELVLPRVPEQPIPEVPPIEALHALIDEGFELVYFDIHEKNRDRLIHDALRTQRLPPGAILVYSAEEEELRSLGIDFVEMFASTAIRRLRAKGVPVTSILTEREARPEETLDEQVTVMTPATALRRALSGVFTVEVEQAAKLLEDRANSDPLDWRLDQTTDSKLMTGNSFHAELDNGLARRSLLAAFDEAQSTIHIQFYMVQPSDFTEQMVVRLIQRARAGVKVRFMVDALYSDEAVLGRLNPSISSLKEEENIEVLAVNPIASRKQMDVSRLKKRDHRKLVIIDGRRAFVSGRNAGNEYYMGFDEVPVHDNTRHERIPWLDAHVEVIGPLVRAVQETFMGTWHRQGGARILEDEKTMPELAPSGSASGRLVVHRGLADTNGLAMYESMFDVAEDHVYIVNDFPIVPALERAIYRLLAKDVSVKLLTGNAAARRDDGTFFPAPMHRTLFEYMVKAKLEPLLDAGVEVYEFVPPPSPSTVSRGGRIRPYVHAKLVSVDGRVTSIGSANLDATASFWESEANIVVQDADFARGVEATLQAFIDGSVALDPESEYWKRERAQRAVVATLWPGSLYS
;
A
#
# COMPACT_ATOMS: atom_id res chain seq x y z
N MET A 1 -24.49 49.54 2.23
CA MET A 1 -24.24 48.74 1.01
C MET A 1 -22.74 48.76 0.76
N SER A 2 -22.05 47.71 1.20
CA SER A 2 -20.61 47.52 1.05
C SER A 2 -20.41 46.18 0.32
N ASP A 3 -19.77 46.27 -0.84
CA ASP A 3 -19.52 45.19 -1.82
C ASP A 3 -18.41 44.24 -1.32
N PRO A 4 -18.55 42.89 -1.41
CA PRO A 4 -17.54 41.96 -0.92
C PRO A 4 -16.44 41.71 -1.96
N LYS A 5 -15.18 41.83 -1.53
CA LYS A 5 -13.99 41.52 -2.34
C LYS A 5 -14.00 40.05 -2.80
N ARG A 6 -13.77 39.84 -4.10
CA ARG A 6 -13.51 38.53 -4.71
C ARG A 6 -12.20 37.91 -4.18
N PRO A 7 -12.08 36.57 -4.10
CA PRO A 7 -10.81 35.90 -3.84
C PRO A 7 -9.86 36.04 -5.05
N GLU A 8 -8.57 36.30 -4.79
CA GLU A 8 -7.51 36.35 -5.79
C GLU A 8 -7.32 34.98 -6.49
N ASP A 9 -7.12 35.01 -7.81
CA ASP A 9 -6.93 33.84 -8.67
C ASP A 9 -5.58 33.16 -8.39
N LEU A 10 -5.63 31.89 -8.02
CA LEU A 10 -4.48 31.01 -7.75
C LEU A 10 -3.46 31.01 -8.91
N SER A 11 -3.93 31.22 -10.14
CA SER A 11 -3.13 31.28 -11.36
C SER A 11 -2.21 32.51 -11.43
N GLU A 12 -2.53 33.57 -10.69
CA GLU A 12 -1.77 34.82 -10.61
C GLU A 12 -0.67 34.73 -9.54
N ARG A 13 -0.93 34.03 -8.42
CA ARG A 13 0.08 33.69 -7.40
C ARG A 13 1.15 32.75 -7.95
N ILE A 14 0.77 31.74 -8.73
CA ILE A 14 1.71 30.78 -9.35
C ILE A 14 2.61 31.48 -10.38
N ARG A 15 2.07 32.38 -11.19
CA ARG A 15 2.86 33.18 -12.16
C ARG A 15 3.87 34.10 -11.48
N ARG A 16 3.52 34.70 -10.34
CA ARG A 16 4.43 35.58 -9.58
C ARG A 16 5.56 34.80 -8.90
N ILE A 17 5.30 33.59 -8.42
CA ILE A 17 6.32 32.72 -7.81
C ILE A 17 7.27 32.19 -8.89
N ALA A 18 6.75 31.80 -10.05
CA ALA A 18 7.58 31.36 -11.18
C ALA A 18 8.49 32.48 -11.73
N SER A 19 8.04 33.74 -11.74
CA SER A 19 8.88 34.87 -12.17
C SER A 19 9.99 35.21 -11.17
N THR A 20 9.73 35.09 -9.86
CA THR A 20 10.76 35.33 -8.84
C THR A 20 11.85 34.26 -8.86
N ILE A 21 11.49 33.00 -9.13
CA ILE A 21 12.44 31.89 -9.23
C ILE A 21 13.29 32.00 -10.51
N ALA A 22 12.70 32.45 -11.63
CA ALA A 22 13.46 32.71 -12.85
C ALA A 22 14.48 33.85 -12.69
N GLU A 23 14.14 34.92 -11.97
CA GLU A 23 15.07 36.05 -11.71
C GLU A 23 16.20 35.74 -10.72
N GLU A 24 16.05 34.72 -9.86
CA GLU A 24 17.13 34.25 -8.96
C GLU A 24 18.05 33.24 -9.64
N VAL A 25 17.54 32.41 -10.56
CA VAL A 25 18.31 31.44 -11.32
C VAL A 25 19.21 32.11 -12.37
N ASP A 26 18.76 33.20 -12.99
CA ASP A 26 19.57 33.97 -13.95
C ASP A 26 20.72 34.77 -13.29
N LYS A 27 20.71 34.96 -11.96
CA LYS A 27 21.82 35.60 -11.21
C LYS A 27 22.91 34.61 -10.77
N LEU A 28 22.69 33.32 -10.96
CA LEU A 28 23.62 32.25 -10.56
C LEU A 28 24.57 31.80 -11.69
N PHE A 29 24.45 32.38 -12.89
CA PHE A 29 25.33 32.12 -14.02
C PHE A 29 25.97 33.41 -14.56
N ASP A 30 26.85 34.04 -13.77
CA ASP A 30 27.90 34.88 -14.37
C ASP A 30 29.13 35.07 -13.47
N SER A 31 30.29 34.78 -14.06
CA SER A 31 31.67 35.19 -13.72
C SER A 31 32.52 34.45 -12.66
N ASP A 32 33.80 34.33 -13.05
CA ASP A 32 34.95 33.55 -12.53
C ASP A 32 35.77 34.19 -11.37
N GLU A 33 36.53 33.31 -10.70
CA GLU A 33 37.83 33.44 -9.98
C GLU A 33 38.02 34.09 -8.56
N GLN A 34 38.44 33.20 -7.63
CA GLN A 34 39.45 33.24 -6.52
C GLN A 34 39.35 34.13 -5.23
N SER A 35 39.01 33.45 -4.10
CA SER A 35 39.46 33.48 -2.66
C SER A 35 39.58 34.80 -1.83
N PRO A 36 39.40 34.82 -0.46
CA PRO A 36 39.15 33.74 0.51
C PRO A 36 37.87 33.89 1.41
N SER A 37 37.62 32.80 2.15
CA SER A 37 36.54 32.42 3.09
C SER A 37 35.78 33.50 3.86
N ILE A 38 34.53 33.74 3.45
CA ILE A 38 33.42 34.28 4.26
C ILE A 38 32.94 33.23 5.31
N LEU A 39 33.34 31.97 5.14
CA LEU A 39 32.96 30.82 5.96
C LEU A 39 33.53 30.89 7.39
N ASP A 40 34.72 31.48 7.60
CA ASP A 40 35.31 31.60 8.93
C ASP A 40 34.67 32.74 9.76
N ALA A 41 34.19 33.79 9.10
CA ALA A 41 33.44 34.88 9.74
C ALA A 41 31.98 34.48 10.02
N ALA A 42 31.39 33.62 9.19
CA ALA A 42 30.04 33.08 9.39
C ALA A 42 29.98 32.08 10.55
N ALA A 43 31.00 31.22 10.71
CA ALA A 43 31.05 30.20 11.76
C ALA A 43 31.04 30.77 13.19
N SER A 44 31.64 31.95 13.40
CA SER A 44 31.70 32.58 14.74
C SER A 44 30.43 33.33 15.14
N SER A 45 29.53 33.63 14.19
CA SER A 45 28.25 34.33 14.43
C SER A 45 27.05 33.37 14.59
N LEU A 46 27.17 32.15 14.05
CA LEU A 46 26.12 31.13 14.06
C LEU A 46 25.90 30.45 15.43
N GLY A 47 26.93 30.40 16.29
CA GLY A 47 26.84 29.72 17.59
C GLY A 47 25.89 30.38 18.60
N SER A 48 25.64 31.69 18.51
CA SER A 48 24.80 32.42 19.48
C SER A 48 23.36 32.67 19.01
N THR A 49 23.07 32.37 17.74
CA THR A 49 21.73 32.56 17.13
C THR A 49 20.94 31.25 17.03
N MET A 50 21.63 30.10 16.89
CA MET A 50 20.99 28.78 16.81
C MET A 50 20.26 28.37 18.10
N GLU A 51 20.65 28.90 19.27
CA GLU A 51 19.96 28.66 20.54
C GLU A 51 18.56 29.34 20.62
N ARG A 52 18.27 30.33 19.77
CA ARG A 52 16.98 31.05 19.77
C ARG A 52 15.99 30.59 18.72
N TRP A 53 16.41 29.81 17.72
CA TRP A 53 15.59 29.49 16.54
C TRP A 53 14.73 28.23 16.67
N GLY A 54 14.84 27.48 17.77
CA GLY A 54 14.05 26.27 18.05
C GLY A 54 12.53 26.48 18.30
N ARG A 55 11.95 27.65 17.98
CA ARG A 55 10.56 27.99 18.32
C ARG A 55 9.61 28.21 17.14
N ASN A 56 10.05 28.15 15.88
CA ASN A 56 9.20 28.45 14.71
C ASN A 56 8.93 27.20 13.82
N PRO A 57 7.67 26.73 13.69
CA PRO A 57 7.32 25.49 12.97
C PRO A 57 7.68 25.48 11.46
N GLY A 58 7.61 26.63 10.79
CA GLY A 58 7.85 26.71 9.33
C GLY A 58 9.32 26.55 8.91
N LEU A 59 10.26 26.69 9.84
CA LEU A 59 11.71 26.54 9.60
C LEU A 59 12.23 25.11 9.89
N ARG A 60 11.39 24.19 10.40
CA ARG A 60 11.79 22.81 10.72
C ARG A 60 12.20 21.98 9.49
N ARG A 61 11.59 22.22 8.32
CA ARG A 61 12.04 21.59 7.06
C ARG A 61 13.48 21.94 6.70
N ILE A 62 14.00 23.06 7.23
CA ILE A 62 15.38 23.51 6.96
C ILE A 62 16.34 22.95 8.00
N LEU A 63 15.92 22.82 9.27
CA LEU A 63 16.80 22.40 10.38
C LEU A 63 16.85 20.89 10.61
N GLY A 64 15.85 20.12 10.14
CA GLY A 64 15.80 18.68 10.31
C GLY A 64 15.36 18.19 11.71
N GLY A 65 15.15 16.89 11.87
CA GLY A 65 14.76 16.18 13.09
C GLY A 65 14.12 14.81 12.82
N VAL A 66 13.92 14.04 13.90
CA VAL A 66 13.19 12.77 13.87
C VAL A 66 11.72 13.02 13.52
N GLN A 67 11.16 12.21 12.63
CA GLN A 67 9.91 12.57 11.93
C GLN A 67 8.65 12.29 12.75
N ARG A 68 8.50 11.11 13.36
CA ARG A 68 7.26 10.65 14.02
C ARG A 68 7.52 9.95 15.37
N ASP A 69 6.50 9.90 16.21
CA ASP A 69 6.45 9.00 17.37
C ASP A 69 6.09 7.60 16.88
N GLU A 70 6.56 6.57 17.57
CA GLU A 70 6.32 5.17 17.23
C GLU A 70 5.72 4.42 18.42
N ILE A 71 4.77 3.52 18.17
CA ILE A 71 4.20 2.62 19.17
C ILE A 71 4.36 1.19 18.69
N THR A 72 4.84 0.34 19.59
CA THR A 72 5.21 -1.04 19.26
C THR A 72 5.25 -1.92 20.52
N SER A 73 5.61 -3.19 20.34
CA SER A 73 5.91 -4.12 21.44
C SER A 73 7.40 -4.46 21.49
N PRO A 74 7.91 -5.03 22.59
CA PRO A 74 9.33 -5.40 22.69
C PRO A 74 9.77 -6.35 21.59
N GLY A 75 10.96 -6.13 21.04
CA GLY A 75 11.54 -6.93 19.96
C GLY A 75 10.92 -6.74 18.58
N GLU A 76 9.83 -5.98 18.45
CA GLU A 76 9.27 -5.66 17.14
C GLU A 76 10.18 -4.69 16.37
N PRO A 77 10.30 -4.81 15.05
CA PRO A 77 11.08 -3.88 14.25
C PRO A 77 10.46 -2.49 14.29
N VAL A 78 11.30 -1.48 14.53
CA VAL A 78 10.94 -0.06 14.55
C VAL A 78 11.79 0.67 13.54
N GLU A 79 11.14 1.39 12.64
CA GLU A 79 11.84 2.33 11.77
C GLU A 79 12.13 3.62 12.52
N LEU A 80 13.38 4.06 12.48
CA LEU A 80 13.79 5.39 12.88
C LEU A 80 14.12 6.19 11.62
N SER A 81 13.45 7.32 11.45
CA SER A 81 13.67 8.23 10.33
C SER A 81 13.90 9.66 10.79
N ALA A 82 14.76 10.36 10.07
CA ALA A 82 15.04 11.77 10.30
C ALA A 82 15.27 12.50 8.98
N ASN A 83 14.65 13.68 8.85
CA ASN A 83 15.09 14.64 7.84
C ASN A 83 16.23 15.45 8.46
N LEU A 84 17.40 15.54 7.84
CA LEU A 84 18.56 16.26 8.34
C LEU A 84 18.59 17.72 7.88
N GLY A 85 17.78 18.09 6.89
CA GLY A 85 17.74 19.43 6.31
C GLY A 85 19.13 19.89 5.85
N VAL A 86 19.48 21.15 6.14
CA VAL A 86 20.80 21.70 5.80
C VAL A 86 21.93 21.06 6.60
N SER A 87 21.61 20.42 7.73
CA SER A 87 22.60 19.76 8.60
C SER A 87 23.24 18.55 7.95
N ALA A 88 22.60 17.97 6.92
CA ALA A 88 23.18 16.89 6.11
C ALA A 88 24.58 17.24 5.56
N LYS A 89 24.85 18.52 5.27
CA LYS A 89 26.14 18.99 4.73
C LYS A 89 27.25 19.10 5.79
N LEU A 90 26.92 18.96 7.07
CA LEU A 90 27.85 19.16 8.18
C LEU A 90 28.54 17.87 8.64
N GLY A 91 28.15 16.73 8.08
CA GLY A 91 28.68 15.43 8.45
C GLY A 91 28.43 14.38 7.40
N THR A 92 28.95 13.19 7.66
CA THR A 92 28.89 12.04 6.75
C THR A 92 28.07 10.89 7.31
N VAL A 93 27.72 10.93 8.60
CA VAL A 93 26.93 9.91 9.27
C VAL A 93 25.86 10.55 10.15
N ALA A 94 24.65 10.02 10.12
CA ALA A 94 23.59 10.30 11.07
C ALA A 94 23.52 9.18 12.12
N ARG A 95 23.62 9.55 13.39
CA ARG A 95 23.58 8.63 14.52
C ARG A 95 22.26 8.78 15.25
N PHE A 96 21.48 7.70 15.31
CA PHE A 96 20.25 7.61 16.06
C PHE A 96 20.52 7.15 17.49
N TYR A 97 19.85 7.78 18.45
CA TYR A 97 19.89 7.44 19.86
C TYR A 97 18.50 7.06 20.34
N VAL A 98 18.44 6.01 21.16
CA VAL A 98 17.28 5.67 21.98
C VAL A 98 17.68 5.86 23.44
N ASP A 99 17.00 6.80 24.10
CA ASP A 99 17.44 7.45 25.33
C ASP A 99 18.85 8.01 25.18
N ASP A 100 19.85 7.41 25.83
CA ASP A 100 21.26 7.80 25.77
C ASP A 100 22.14 6.78 25.02
N ALA A 101 21.57 5.66 24.59
CA ALA A 101 22.29 4.62 23.86
C ALA A 101 22.28 4.89 22.35
N VAL A 102 23.40 4.62 21.69
CA VAL A 102 23.47 4.60 20.23
C VAL A 102 22.67 3.41 19.73
N ALA A 103 21.64 3.68 18.95
CA ALA A 103 20.75 2.66 18.41
C ALA A 103 21.15 2.26 16.99
N ALA A 104 21.59 3.22 16.17
CA ALA A 104 22.02 2.99 14.80
C ALA A 104 22.89 4.13 14.26
N GLU A 105 23.69 3.84 13.25
CA GLU A 105 24.46 4.82 12.47
C GLU A 105 24.19 4.61 10.98
N VAL A 106 23.84 5.68 10.27
CA VAL A 106 23.43 5.66 8.87
C VAL A 106 24.30 6.64 8.08
N PRO A 107 24.95 6.21 6.99
CA PRO A 107 25.64 7.14 6.10
C PRO A 107 24.68 8.19 5.53
N ILE A 108 25.12 9.45 5.49
CA ILE A 108 24.34 10.54 4.90
C ILE A 108 24.57 10.51 3.39
N GLY A 109 23.54 10.12 2.65
CA GLY A 109 23.54 10.08 1.18
C GLY A 109 23.30 11.44 0.53
N SER A 110 22.95 11.41 -0.76
CA SER A 110 22.57 12.62 -1.52
C SER A 110 21.23 13.22 -1.07
N GLU A 111 20.38 12.42 -0.44
CA GLU A 111 19.14 12.89 0.16
C GLU A 111 19.36 13.42 1.57
N ALA A 112 18.60 14.45 1.94
CA ALA A 112 18.64 14.98 3.30
C ALA A 112 17.92 14.07 4.30
N GLU A 113 17.23 13.01 3.85
CA GLU A 113 16.52 12.08 4.72
C GLU A 113 17.36 10.82 4.96
N VAL A 114 17.40 10.38 6.21
CA VAL A 114 18.07 9.15 6.64
C VAL A 114 17.09 8.26 7.38
N ARG A 115 17.21 6.95 7.18
CA ARG A 115 16.33 5.94 7.77
C ARG A 115 17.13 4.71 8.19
N THR A 116 16.65 4.02 9.22
CA THR A 116 17.19 2.75 9.71
C THR A 116 16.12 1.98 10.45
N ALA A 117 16.29 0.67 10.60
CA ALA A 117 15.47 -0.14 11.48
C ALA A 117 16.27 -0.53 12.74
N ILE A 118 15.59 -0.68 13.86
CA ILE A 118 16.12 -1.30 15.09
C ILE A 118 15.08 -2.27 15.65
N ASP A 119 15.49 -3.21 16.49
CA ASP A 119 14.55 -3.97 17.31
C ASP A 119 14.13 -3.13 18.52
N ALA A 120 12.83 -3.09 18.82
CA ALA A 120 12.31 -2.33 19.94
C ALA A 120 12.92 -2.81 21.26
N PRO A 121 13.38 -1.89 22.14
CA PRO A 121 13.93 -2.24 23.44
C PRO A 121 12.86 -2.80 24.39
N GLY A 122 13.21 -3.07 25.65
CA GLY A 122 12.23 -3.45 26.67
C GLY A 122 11.16 -2.37 26.94
N PRO A 123 10.02 -2.74 27.57
CA PRO A 123 8.87 -1.86 27.77
C PRO A 123 9.17 -0.49 28.37
N GLY A 124 8.37 0.49 27.97
CA GLY A 124 8.40 1.85 28.47
C GLY A 124 8.50 2.89 27.36
N LEU A 125 8.43 4.14 27.78
CA LEU A 125 8.53 5.30 26.90
C LEU A 125 10.00 5.72 26.77
N ARG A 126 10.51 5.72 25.54
CA ARG A 126 11.90 6.05 25.21
C ARG A 126 11.97 7.34 24.40
N ARG A 127 13.03 8.12 24.56
CA ARG A 127 13.29 9.30 23.74
C ARG A 127 14.13 8.93 22.52
N VAL A 128 13.70 9.32 21.33
CA VAL A 128 14.50 9.14 20.11
C VAL A 128 15.13 10.47 19.70
N ARG A 129 16.44 10.46 19.45
CA ARG A 129 17.23 11.63 19.03
C ARG A 129 18.12 11.26 17.86
N VAL A 130 18.52 12.25 17.07
CA VAL A 130 19.48 12.04 15.96
C VAL A 130 20.55 13.13 15.99
N ALA A 131 21.80 12.73 15.77
CA ALA A 131 22.92 13.65 15.63
C ALA A 131 23.62 13.44 14.29
N VAL A 132 24.01 14.54 13.65
CA VAL A 132 24.91 14.50 12.49
C VAL A 132 26.35 14.48 13.00
N CYS A 133 27.13 13.51 12.53
CA CYS A 133 28.49 13.26 12.95
C CYS A 133 29.49 13.54 11.80
N ASN A 134 30.66 14.07 12.14
CA ASN A 134 31.75 14.27 11.19
C ASN A 134 32.48 12.95 10.86
N ASP A 135 33.47 13.00 9.98
CA ASP A 135 34.28 11.84 9.56
C ASP A 135 35.07 11.16 10.69
N ARG A 136 35.18 11.82 11.86
CA ARG A 136 35.78 11.24 13.08
C ARG A 136 34.75 10.60 14.01
N GLY A 137 33.47 10.60 13.62
CA GLY A 137 32.36 10.07 14.40
C GLY A 137 31.90 11.00 15.54
N GLU A 138 32.37 12.25 15.59
CA GLU A 138 32.00 13.21 16.63
C GLU A 138 30.70 13.94 16.25
N PRO A 139 29.71 14.05 17.18
CA PRO A 139 28.49 14.81 16.92
C PRO A 139 28.79 16.30 16.66
N VAL A 140 28.43 16.79 15.48
CA VAL A 140 28.58 18.19 15.07
C VAL A 140 27.33 18.99 15.37
N THR A 141 26.16 18.36 15.19
CA THR A 141 24.87 18.95 15.54
C THR A 141 23.90 17.87 15.97
N GLU A 142 23.12 18.16 17.00
CA GLU A 142 22.03 17.31 17.46
C GLU A 142 20.69 17.90 17.02
N LEU A 143 19.93 17.14 16.26
CA LEU A 143 18.62 17.57 15.81
C LEU A 143 17.61 17.26 16.91
N SER A 144 17.26 18.31 17.66
CA SER A 144 16.35 18.22 18.80
C SER A 144 14.89 18.09 18.33
N GLY A 145 14.39 16.85 18.31
CA GLY A 145 12.97 16.51 18.28
C GLY A 145 12.58 15.82 19.59
N GLN A 146 11.48 16.23 20.23
CA GLN A 146 10.86 15.42 21.28
C GLN A 146 10.08 14.30 20.58
N ARG A 147 10.77 13.25 20.13
CA ARG A 147 10.12 12.05 19.59
C ARG A 147 10.18 10.92 20.57
N LEU A 148 9.09 10.15 20.62
CA LEU A 148 8.89 9.09 21.59
C LEU A 148 8.73 7.76 20.87
N LEU A 149 9.39 6.75 21.41
CA LEU A 149 9.14 5.35 21.11
C LEU A 149 8.44 4.75 22.33
N HIS A 150 7.15 4.45 22.20
CA HIS A 150 6.36 3.78 23.23
C HIS A 150 6.40 2.28 22.98
N VAL A 151 7.12 1.55 23.83
CA VAL A 151 7.12 0.09 23.82
C VAL A 151 6.13 -0.41 24.87
N ALA A 152 5.01 -0.98 24.42
CA ALA A 152 3.94 -1.44 25.30
C ALA A 152 4.42 -2.57 26.23
N GLY A 153 4.06 -2.48 27.52
CA GLY A 153 4.43 -3.44 28.55
C GLY A 153 3.50 -4.64 28.67
N GLY A 154 2.43 -4.66 27.88
CA GLY A 154 1.41 -5.71 27.88
C GLY A 154 0.20 -5.41 28.77
N ALA A 155 0.21 -4.27 29.48
CA ALA A 155 -0.99 -3.77 30.13
C ALA A 155 -2.00 -3.26 29.09
N PRO A 156 -3.30 -3.19 29.39
CA PRO A 156 -4.30 -2.66 28.48
C PRO A 156 -3.93 -1.25 27.98
N VAL A 157 -3.91 -1.07 26.66
CA VAL A 157 -3.64 0.22 26.01
C VAL A 157 -4.96 0.88 25.65
N VAL A 158 -5.10 2.15 26.06
CA VAL A 158 -6.21 3.02 25.64
C VAL A 158 -5.70 4.07 24.65
N LEU A 159 -6.37 4.15 23.50
CA LEU A 159 -6.17 5.23 22.52
C LEU A 159 -7.00 6.44 22.93
N VAL A 160 -6.35 7.53 23.26
CA VAL A 160 -6.95 8.77 23.75
C VAL A 160 -7.01 9.80 22.62
N ASP A 161 -8.22 10.26 22.32
CA ASP A 161 -8.44 11.35 21.37
C ASP A 161 -7.77 12.63 21.88
N ALA A 162 -6.86 13.21 21.07
CA ALA A 162 -6.11 14.40 21.43
C ALA A 162 -7.00 15.61 21.76
N GLU A 163 -8.24 15.68 21.25
CA GLU A 163 -9.20 16.72 21.62
C GLU A 163 -9.52 16.73 23.12
N LEU A 164 -9.38 15.61 23.82
CA LEU A 164 -9.65 15.51 25.26
C LEU A 164 -8.62 16.23 26.13
N VAL A 165 -7.40 16.40 25.61
CA VAL A 165 -6.29 17.05 26.33
C VAL A 165 -6.02 18.46 25.83
N LEU A 166 -6.44 18.80 24.61
CA LEU A 166 -6.24 20.13 24.06
C LEU A 166 -7.18 21.18 24.69
N PRO A 167 -6.78 22.46 24.71
CA PRO A 167 -7.65 23.54 25.18
C PRO A 167 -8.91 23.64 24.31
N ARG A 168 -10.08 23.59 24.96
CA ARG A 168 -11.38 23.68 24.28
C ARG A 168 -11.63 25.04 23.66
N VAL A 169 -12.38 25.04 22.56
CA VAL A 169 -12.88 26.27 21.91
C VAL A 169 -14.12 26.75 22.70
N PRO A 170 -14.29 28.07 22.94
CA PRO A 170 -15.36 28.60 23.81
C PRO A 170 -16.80 28.19 23.46
N GLU A 171 -17.04 27.74 22.23
CA GLU A 171 -18.36 27.37 21.70
C GLU A 171 -18.74 25.90 21.96
N GLN A 172 -17.83 25.08 22.51
CA GLN A 172 -18.11 23.68 22.82
C GLN A 172 -18.83 23.51 24.17
N PRO A 173 -19.85 22.63 24.26
CA PRO A 173 -20.55 22.37 25.51
C PRO A 173 -19.60 21.80 26.57
N ILE A 174 -19.65 22.34 27.79
CA ILE A 174 -18.85 21.90 28.94
C ILE A 174 -19.20 20.43 29.24
N PRO A 175 -18.23 19.52 29.37
CA PRO A 175 -18.54 18.12 29.62
C PRO A 175 -18.98 17.96 31.08
N GLU A 176 -19.84 16.99 31.36
CA GLU A 176 -20.26 16.70 32.74
C GLU A 176 -19.07 16.25 33.62
N VAL A 177 -18.07 15.61 33.02
CA VAL A 177 -16.85 15.12 33.68
C VAL A 177 -15.63 15.71 32.96
N PRO A 178 -14.69 16.38 33.66
CA PRO A 178 -13.44 16.82 33.06
C PRO A 178 -12.66 15.62 32.51
N PRO A 179 -12.26 15.61 31.22
CA PRO A 179 -11.56 14.47 30.63
C PRO A 179 -10.30 14.03 31.40
N ILE A 180 -9.64 14.99 32.05
CA ILE A 180 -8.39 14.78 32.79
C ILE A 180 -8.58 13.86 34.00
N GLU A 181 -9.72 13.93 34.69
CA GLU A 181 -10.02 13.06 35.82
C GLU A 181 -10.15 11.59 35.37
N ALA A 182 -10.80 11.37 34.23
CA ALA A 182 -10.93 10.03 33.64
C ALA A 182 -9.56 9.46 33.23
N LEU A 183 -8.67 10.30 32.67
CA LEU A 183 -7.32 9.87 32.28
C LEU A 183 -6.46 9.46 33.48
N HIS A 184 -6.49 10.25 34.57
CA HIS A 184 -5.80 9.85 35.81
C HIS A 184 -6.37 8.55 36.38
N ALA A 185 -7.69 8.38 36.37
CA ALA A 185 -8.31 7.16 36.86
C ALA A 185 -7.92 5.92 36.03
N LEU A 186 -7.80 6.04 34.71
CA LEU A 186 -7.30 4.95 33.85
C LEU A 186 -5.83 4.61 34.14
N ILE A 187 -4.98 5.62 34.37
CA ILE A 187 -3.58 5.41 34.77
C ILE A 187 -3.50 4.67 36.12
N ASP A 188 -4.32 5.07 37.09
CA ASP A 188 -4.36 4.44 38.43
C ASP A 188 -4.82 2.97 38.36
N GLU A 189 -5.68 2.63 37.40
CA GLU A 189 -6.11 1.26 37.08
C GLU A 189 -5.08 0.49 36.23
N GLY A 190 -3.93 1.11 35.90
CA GLY A 190 -2.81 0.46 35.22
C GLY A 190 -2.86 0.47 33.69
N PHE A 191 -3.72 1.29 33.08
CA PHE A 191 -3.73 1.45 31.63
C PHE A 191 -2.50 2.22 31.12
N GLU A 192 -2.02 1.82 29.95
CA GLU A 192 -1.06 2.60 29.17
C GLU A 192 -1.83 3.57 28.24
N LEU A 193 -1.51 4.86 28.32
CA LEU A 193 -2.13 5.88 27.47
C LEU A 193 -1.31 6.10 26.20
N VAL A 194 -1.96 5.99 25.04
CA VAL A 194 -1.43 6.40 23.73
C VAL A 194 -2.39 7.42 23.13
N TYR A 195 -1.88 8.48 22.53
CA TYR A 195 -2.72 9.56 22.00
C TYR A 195 -2.86 9.46 20.50
N PHE A 196 -3.96 9.95 19.93
CA PHE A 196 -4.10 10.08 18.48
C PHE A 196 -4.70 11.43 18.09
N ASP A 197 -4.25 11.93 16.93
CA ASP A 197 -4.74 13.19 16.35
C ASP A 197 -5.06 13.00 14.86
N ILE A 198 -6.34 13.16 14.53
CA ILE A 198 -6.89 13.06 13.16
C ILE A 198 -7.13 14.44 12.52
N HIS A 199 -6.58 15.51 13.11
CA HIS A 199 -6.76 16.86 12.62
C HIS A 199 -5.97 17.13 11.33
N GLU A 200 -6.50 18.00 10.47
CA GLU A 200 -5.92 18.35 9.16
C GLU A 200 -4.50 18.98 9.21
N LYS A 201 -4.11 19.45 10.39
CA LYS A 201 -2.82 20.07 10.70
C LYS A 201 -2.12 19.24 11.75
N ASN A 202 -0.81 19.09 11.63
CA ASN A 202 -0.02 18.47 12.67
C ASN A 202 -0.02 19.36 13.94
N ARG A 203 -0.62 18.86 15.04
CA ARG A 203 -0.70 19.53 16.36
C ARG A 203 0.15 18.85 17.43
N ASP A 204 1.05 17.95 17.06
CA ASP A 204 1.90 17.15 17.94
C ASP A 204 2.51 17.95 19.11
N ARG A 205 3.15 19.09 18.82
CA ARG A 205 3.73 19.95 19.86
C ARG A 205 2.67 20.51 20.84
N LEU A 206 1.52 20.93 20.32
CA LEU A 206 0.44 21.46 21.15
C LEU A 206 -0.09 20.39 22.10
N ILE A 207 -0.18 19.15 21.63
CA ILE A 207 -0.60 18.00 22.43
C ILE A 207 0.45 17.72 23.52
N HIS A 208 1.73 17.61 23.17
CA HIS A 208 2.81 17.44 24.16
C HIS A 208 2.87 18.58 25.19
N ASP A 209 2.63 19.83 24.77
CA ASP A 209 2.55 20.99 25.67
C ASP A 209 1.32 20.90 26.60
N ALA A 210 0.18 20.42 26.10
CA ALA A 210 -1.04 20.22 26.87
C ALA A 210 -0.89 19.12 27.93
N LEU A 211 -0.33 17.96 27.56
CA LEU A 211 -0.04 16.86 28.49
C LEU A 211 0.81 17.34 29.68
N ARG A 212 1.87 18.10 29.39
CA ARG A 212 2.72 18.70 30.43
C ARG A 212 1.97 19.69 31.32
N THR A 213 1.17 20.57 30.72
CA THR A 213 0.41 21.59 31.44
C THR A 213 -0.62 20.96 32.39
N GLN A 214 -1.24 19.86 31.97
CA GLN A 214 -2.24 19.12 32.72
C GLN A 214 -1.65 18.06 33.66
N ARG A 215 -0.32 17.93 33.71
CA ARG A 215 0.41 16.95 34.54
C ARG A 215 0.06 15.49 34.23
N LEU A 216 -0.29 15.21 32.98
CA LEU A 216 -0.40 13.85 32.46
C LEU A 216 1.00 13.29 32.14
N PRO A 217 1.20 11.97 32.24
CA PRO A 217 2.42 11.35 31.76
C PRO A 217 2.62 11.62 30.25
N PRO A 218 3.86 11.76 29.79
CA PRO A 218 4.11 11.81 28.34
C PRO A 218 3.66 10.49 27.71
N GLY A 219 3.16 10.56 26.47
CA GLY A 219 2.79 9.39 25.68
C GLY A 219 3.04 9.64 24.21
N ALA A 220 3.27 8.58 23.45
CA ALA A 220 3.42 8.67 22.01
C ALA A 220 2.12 9.14 21.35
N ILE A 221 2.25 9.89 20.27
CA ILE A 221 1.12 10.46 19.52
C ILE A 221 1.06 9.87 18.11
N LEU A 222 -0.03 9.18 17.81
CA LEU A 222 -0.40 8.75 16.46
C LEU A 222 -0.98 9.95 15.70
N VAL A 223 -0.15 10.61 14.90
CA VAL A 223 -0.61 11.71 14.04
C VAL A 223 -1.03 11.16 12.69
N TYR A 224 -2.28 11.41 12.32
CA TYR A 224 -2.83 11.13 10.99
C TYR A 224 -3.24 12.45 10.36
N SER A 225 -2.25 13.27 9.97
CA SER A 225 -2.52 14.57 9.36
C SER A 225 -2.54 14.48 7.82
N ALA A 226 -3.45 15.23 7.20
CA ALA A 226 -3.59 15.27 5.76
C ALA A 226 -2.33 15.81 5.02
N GLU A 227 -1.44 16.54 5.72
CA GLU A 227 -0.12 16.95 5.21
C GLU A 227 0.91 15.84 5.14
N GLU A 228 0.77 14.84 6.01
CA GLU A 228 1.78 13.78 6.20
C GLU A 228 1.48 12.53 5.39
N GLU A 229 0.23 12.31 5.00
CA GLU A 229 -0.17 11.13 4.23
C GLU A 229 -0.31 11.40 2.73
N GLU A 230 -0.13 12.66 2.26
CA GLU A 230 -0.41 13.08 0.88
C GLU A 230 -1.86 12.80 0.41
N LEU A 231 -2.77 12.40 1.30
CA LEU A 231 -4.16 12.03 1.00
C LEU A 231 -5.14 13.22 0.97
N ARG A 232 -4.63 14.46 0.89
CA ARG A 232 -5.37 15.73 1.01
C ARG A 232 -6.57 15.91 0.05
N SER A 233 -6.75 15.03 -0.93
CA SER A 233 -7.72 15.19 -2.01
C SER A 233 -8.66 14.00 -2.25
N LEU A 234 -8.72 13.01 -1.34
CA LEU A 234 -9.23 11.68 -1.71
C LEU A 234 -10.64 11.33 -1.18
N GLY A 235 -11.34 12.26 -0.51
CA GLY A 235 -12.72 12.01 -0.06
C GLY A 235 -12.86 10.79 0.86
N ILE A 236 -11.83 10.56 1.67
CA ILE A 236 -11.70 9.45 2.63
C ILE A 236 -12.37 9.85 3.94
N ASP A 237 -13.12 8.92 4.56
CA ASP A 237 -13.49 9.06 5.97
C ASP A 237 -12.27 8.69 6.82
N PHE A 238 -11.53 9.72 7.25
CA PHE A 238 -10.29 9.54 8.01
C PHE A 238 -10.51 8.88 9.37
N VAL A 239 -11.71 8.99 9.95
CA VAL A 239 -12.03 8.37 11.26
C VAL A 239 -12.18 6.87 11.09
N GLU A 240 -12.95 6.44 10.10
CA GLU A 240 -13.19 5.02 9.81
C GLU A 240 -11.89 4.33 9.39
N MET A 241 -11.09 4.97 8.54
CA MET A 241 -9.77 4.47 8.14
C MET A 241 -8.78 4.43 9.30
N PHE A 242 -8.73 5.44 10.15
CA PHE A 242 -7.87 5.41 11.33
C PHE A 242 -8.23 4.23 12.26
N ALA A 243 -9.52 4.05 12.53
CA ALA A 243 -10.03 3.00 13.39
C ALA A 243 -9.73 1.59 12.82
N SER A 244 -9.94 1.38 11.52
CA SER A 244 -9.71 0.07 10.91
C SER A 244 -8.22 -0.24 10.69
N THR A 245 -7.36 0.77 10.48
CA THR A 245 -5.96 0.53 10.09
C THR A 245 -4.96 0.65 11.23
N ALA A 246 -5.05 1.72 12.04
CA ALA A 246 -4.07 2.00 13.09
C ALA A 246 -4.15 0.96 14.21
N ILE A 247 -5.36 0.64 14.65
CA ILE A 247 -5.61 -0.32 15.73
C ILE A 247 -5.17 -1.72 15.32
N ARG A 248 -5.55 -2.16 14.11
CA ARG A 248 -5.16 -3.47 13.58
C ARG A 248 -3.65 -3.61 13.46
N ARG A 249 -2.96 -2.58 12.94
CA ARG A 249 -1.49 -2.57 12.86
C ARG A 249 -0.82 -2.65 14.23
N LEU A 250 -1.32 -1.90 15.21
CA LEU A 250 -0.81 -1.95 16.58
C LEU A 250 -1.01 -3.34 17.20
N ARG A 251 -2.20 -3.92 17.07
CA ARG A 251 -2.49 -5.28 17.56
C ARG A 251 -1.68 -6.35 16.83
N ALA A 252 -1.39 -6.19 15.54
CA ALA A 252 -0.51 -7.07 14.78
C ALA A 252 0.93 -7.04 15.32
N LYS A 253 1.42 -5.87 15.75
CA LYS A 253 2.68 -5.73 16.50
C LYS A 253 2.59 -6.22 17.96
N GLY A 254 1.39 -6.64 18.40
CA GLY A 254 1.04 -7.12 19.73
C GLY A 254 0.92 -6.05 20.80
N VAL A 255 0.59 -4.83 20.41
CA VAL A 255 0.17 -3.78 21.32
C VAL A 255 -1.29 -4.07 21.71
N PRO A 256 -1.60 -4.31 22.99
CA PRO A 256 -2.94 -4.71 23.44
C PRO A 256 -3.88 -3.51 23.52
N VAL A 257 -4.26 -2.96 22.37
CA VAL A 257 -5.27 -1.90 22.29
C VAL A 257 -6.64 -2.48 22.63
N THR A 258 -7.18 -2.12 23.80
CA THR A 258 -8.46 -2.62 24.31
C THR A 258 -9.53 -1.55 24.36
N SER A 259 -9.17 -0.27 24.29
CA SER A 259 -10.12 0.82 24.45
C SER A 259 -9.77 2.06 23.64
N ILE A 260 -10.81 2.82 23.29
CA ILE A 260 -10.71 4.17 22.72
C ILE A 260 -11.45 5.12 23.66
N LEU A 261 -10.80 6.21 24.06
CA LEU A 261 -11.39 7.27 24.83
C LEU A 261 -11.62 8.50 23.94
N THR A 262 -12.89 8.87 23.74
CA THR A 262 -13.30 10.03 22.93
C THR A 262 -14.57 10.67 23.49
N GLU A 263 -14.84 11.93 23.13
CA GLU A 263 -16.08 12.61 23.51
C GLU A 263 -17.31 12.12 22.73
N ARG A 264 -17.10 11.42 21.61
CA ARG A 264 -18.17 10.86 20.79
C ARG A 264 -18.77 9.63 21.47
N GLU A 265 -20.10 9.63 21.63
CA GLU A 265 -20.82 8.41 22.01
C GLU A 265 -20.73 7.40 20.87
N ALA A 266 -20.37 6.16 21.21
CA ALA A 266 -20.30 5.07 20.25
C ALA A 266 -21.70 4.76 19.71
N ARG A 267 -21.84 4.65 18.38
CA ARG A 267 -23.05 4.02 17.82
C ARG A 267 -22.99 2.51 18.08
N PRO A 268 -24.12 1.81 18.29
CA PRO A 268 -24.13 0.36 18.47
C PRO A 268 -23.42 -0.41 17.33
N GLU A 269 -23.45 0.16 16.13
CA GLU A 269 -22.85 -0.38 14.90
C GLU A 269 -21.35 -0.07 14.74
N GLU A 270 -20.79 0.82 15.58
CA GLU A 270 -19.39 1.28 15.56
C GLU A 270 -18.49 0.50 16.54
N THR A 271 -19.00 -0.60 17.10
CA THR A 271 -18.15 -1.53 17.84
C THR A 271 -17.23 -2.23 16.84
N LEU A 272 -15.96 -1.83 16.81
CA LEU A 272 -14.90 -2.56 16.10
C LEU A 272 -14.88 -4.00 16.61
N ASP A 273 -15.49 -4.91 15.85
CA ASP A 273 -15.44 -6.37 15.96
C ASP A 273 -15.23 -6.88 17.41
N GLU A 274 -16.17 -6.60 18.32
CA GLU A 274 -16.25 -7.02 19.75
C GLU A 274 -14.98 -6.87 20.64
N GLN A 275 -13.88 -6.30 20.13
CA GLN A 275 -12.54 -6.43 20.74
C GLN A 275 -11.95 -5.12 21.26
N VAL A 276 -12.57 -3.97 20.95
CA VAL A 276 -12.14 -2.64 21.41
C VAL A 276 -13.34 -1.85 21.94
N THR A 277 -13.27 -1.46 23.21
CA THR A 277 -14.33 -0.70 23.89
C THR A 277 -14.18 0.80 23.62
N VAL A 278 -15.20 1.44 23.05
CA VAL A 278 -15.25 2.91 22.95
C VAL A 278 -15.93 3.49 24.19
N MET A 279 -15.27 4.44 24.87
CA MET A 279 -15.76 5.04 26.11
C MET A 279 -15.69 6.57 26.07
N THR A 280 -16.71 7.20 26.66
CA THR A 280 -16.66 8.62 27.02
C THR A 280 -15.89 8.82 28.33
N PRO A 281 -15.33 10.00 28.60
CA PRO A 281 -14.64 10.27 29.87
C PRO A 281 -15.51 9.98 31.10
N ALA A 282 -16.80 10.32 31.06
CA ALA A 282 -17.74 10.04 32.15
C ALA A 282 -17.94 8.53 32.37
N THR A 283 -17.94 7.73 31.29
CA THR A 283 -18.04 6.27 31.37
C THR A 283 -16.76 5.67 31.95
N ALA A 284 -15.59 6.10 31.45
CA ALA A 284 -14.30 5.63 31.93
C ALA A 284 -14.10 5.92 33.42
N LEU A 285 -14.39 7.15 33.87
CA LEU A 285 -14.29 7.52 35.28
C LEU A 285 -15.23 6.69 36.16
N ARG A 286 -16.50 6.51 35.72
CA ARG A 286 -17.47 5.70 36.46
C ARG A 286 -17.00 4.25 36.62
N ARG A 287 -16.46 3.66 35.55
CA ARG A 287 -15.94 2.28 35.56
C ARG A 287 -14.71 2.14 36.46
N ALA A 288 -13.78 3.10 36.39
CA ALA A 288 -12.62 3.16 37.28
C ALA A 288 -13.01 3.23 38.75
N LEU A 289 -13.94 4.12 39.11
CA LEU A 289 -14.44 4.23 40.49
C LEU A 289 -15.13 2.95 41.00
N SER A 290 -15.61 2.10 40.10
CA SER A 290 -16.19 0.79 40.44
C SER A 290 -15.20 -0.38 40.35
N GLY A 291 -13.96 -0.16 39.91
CA GLY A 291 -12.95 -1.20 39.68
C GLY A 291 -13.32 -2.19 38.56
N VAL A 292 -14.06 -1.75 37.54
CA VAL A 292 -14.65 -2.62 36.50
C VAL A 292 -13.88 -2.49 35.18
N PHE A 293 -12.71 -3.13 35.11
CA PHE A 293 -11.90 -3.29 33.88
C PHE A 293 -11.39 -4.72 33.65
N THR A 294 -12.02 -5.71 34.28
CA THR A 294 -11.64 -7.14 34.12
C THR A 294 -11.65 -7.57 32.65
N VAL A 295 -12.61 -7.09 31.86
CA VAL A 295 -12.73 -7.42 30.43
C VAL A 295 -11.51 -6.93 29.66
N GLU A 296 -11.09 -5.68 29.84
CA GLU A 296 -9.93 -5.10 29.15
C GLU A 296 -8.62 -5.80 29.56
N VAL A 297 -8.48 -6.14 30.84
CA VAL A 297 -7.31 -6.91 31.34
C VAL A 297 -7.26 -8.30 30.73
N GLU A 298 -8.40 -9.01 30.70
CA GLU A 298 -8.51 -10.34 30.07
C GLU A 298 -8.28 -10.28 28.56
N GLN A 299 -8.78 -9.24 27.88
CA GLN A 299 -8.56 -9.02 26.45
C GLN A 299 -7.08 -8.78 26.13
N ALA A 300 -6.38 -7.95 26.93
CA ALA A 300 -4.95 -7.70 26.76
C ALA A 300 -4.12 -8.98 26.96
N ALA A 301 -4.39 -9.72 28.04
CA ALA A 301 -3.71 -10.98 28.32
C ALA A 301 -3.95 -12.03 27.22
N LYS A 302 -5.21 -12.18 26.79
CA LYS A 302 -5.59 -13.10 25.72
C LYS A 302 -4.92 -12.74 24.40
N LEU A 303 -4.87 -11.46 24.02
CA LEU A 303 -4.20 -11.02 22.78
C LEU A 303 -2.73 -11.43 22.77
N LEU A 304 -2.02 -11.26 23.89
CA LEU A 304 -0.61 -11.62 24.00
C LEU A 304 -0.41 -13.15 24.00
N GLU A 305 -1.30 -13.89 24.66
CA GLU A 305 -1.31 -15.36 24.63
C GLU A 305 -1.57 -15.90 23.22
N ASP A 306 -2.60 -15.39 22.54
CA ASP A 306 -2.96 -15.77 21.17
C ASP A 306 -1.80 -15.47 20.22
N ARG A 307 -1.14 -14.30 20.35
CA ARG A 307 0.05 -13.95 19.57
C ARG A 307 1.20 -14.92 19.82
N ALA A 308 1.49 -15.24 21.09
CA ALA A 308 2.60 -16.13 21.45
C ALA A 308 2.37 -17.58 20.95
N ASN A 309 1.12 -17.99 20.79
CA ASN A 309 0.72 -19.32 20.35
C ASN A 309 0.45 -19.45 18.84
N SER A 310 0.62 -18.36 18.08
CA SER A 310 0.36 -18.31 16.64
C SER A 310 1.65 -18.28 15.84
N ASP A 311 1.62 -18.77 14.59
CA ASP A 311 2.67 -18.46 13.63
C ASP A 311 2.71 -16.93 13.40
N PRO A 312 3.90 -16.28 13.35
CA PRO A 312 3.99 -14.83 13.23
C PRO A 312 3.27 -14.24 12.01
N LEU A 313 3.29 -14.94 10.87
CA LEU A 313 2.61 -14.50 9.66
C LEU A 313 1.10 -14.66 9.80
N ASP A 314 0.65 -15.80 10.31
CA ASP A 314 -0.77 -16.06 10.54
C ASP A 314 -1.37 -15.03 11.48
N TRP A 315 -0.70 -14.75 12.60
CA TRP A 315 -1.09 -13.72 13.55
C TRP A 315 -1.28 -12.36 12.87
N ARG A 316 -0.26 -11.91 12.11
CA ARG A 316 -0.30 -10.60 11.46
C ARG A 316 -1.41 -10.51 10.43
N LEU A 317 -1.57 -11.53 9.58
CA LEU A 317 -2.61 -11.55 8.55
C LEU A 317 -4.00 -11.61 9.18
N ASP A 318 -4.20 -12.39 10.24
CA ASP A 318 -5.48 -12.48 10.96
C ASP A 318 -5.84 -11.11 11.58
N GLN A 319 -4.88 -10.44 12.23
CA GLN A 319 -5.12 -9.12 12.84
C GLN A 319 -5.35 -8.00 11.82
N THR A 320 -4.77 -8.08 10.62
CA THR A 320 -4.75 -6.95 9.68
C THR A 320 -5.67 -7.08 8.49
N THR A 321 -6.10 -8.29 8.11
CA THR A 321 -6.81 -8.51 6.84
C THR A 321 -8.21 -9.14 6.98
N ASP A 322 -8.60 -9.58 8.18
CA ASP A 322 -9.79 -10.40 8.45
C ASP A 322 -9.89 -11.67 7.59
N SER A 323 -8.79 -12.08 6.95
CA SER A 323 -8.74 -13.29 6.13
C SER A 323 -8.52 -14.51 7.02
N LYS A 324 -9.04 -15.67 6.59
CA LYS A 324 -8.93 -16.92 7.34
C LYS A 324 -8.05 -17.90 6.59
N LEU A 325 -7.09 -18.50 7.30
CA LEU A 325 -6.33 -19.61 6.78
C LEU A 325 -7.23 -20.82 6.56
N MET A 326 -7.20 -21.38 5.36
CA MET A 326 -7.92 -22.60 5.03
C MET A 326 -6.92 -23.67 4.59
N THR A 327 -7.01 -24.84 5.21
CA THR A 327 -6.21 -26.01 4.87
C THR A 327 -6.95 -26.91 3.88
N GLY A 328 -6.26 -27.89 3.29
CA GLY A 328 -6.89 -28.90 2.44
C GLY A 328 -7.08 -28.47 0.98
N ASN A 329 -6.36 -27.44 0.53
CA ASN A 329 -6.47 -26.92 -0.82
C ASN A 329 -5.38 -27.50 -1.74
N SER A 330 -5.63 -27.40 -3.04
CA SER A 330 -4.64 -27.59 -4.09
C SER A 330 -4.53 -26.28 -4.86
N PHE A 331 -3.31 -25.79 -5.06
CA PHE A 331 -3.00 -24.55 -5.75
C PHE A 331 -2.09 -24.79 -6.95
N HIS A 332 -2.33 -24.09 -8.05
CA HIS A 332 -1.44 -24.04 -9.21
C HIS A 332 -1.23 -22.59 -9.64
N ALA A 333 0.01 -22.12 -9.68
CA ALA A 333 0.37 -20.82 -10.22
C ALA A 333 0.71 -20.94 -11.70
N GLU A 334 0.14 -20.08 -12.54
CA GLU A 334 0.41 -20.08 -13.97
C GLU A 334 0.89 -18.71 -14.45
N LEU A 335 2.13 -18.69 -14.95
CA LEU A 335 2.82 -17.52 -15.49
C LEU A 335 2.99 -17.59 -17.01
N ASP A 336 2.73 -18.73 -17.65
CA ASP A 336 2.72 -18.87 -19.10
C ASP A 336 1.33 -18.53 -19.66
N ASN A 337 1.28 -17.54 -20.54
CA ASN A 337 0.03 -17.03 -21.11
C ASN A 337 -0.73 -18.07 -21.94
N GLY A 338 0.00 -18.89 -22.72
CA GLY A 338 -0.62 -19.90 -23.58
C GLY A 338 -1.21 -21.05 -22.77
N LEU A 339 -0.51 -21.49 -21.72
CA LEU A 339 -1.02 -22.47 -20.76
C LEU A 339 -2.21 -21.91 -19.98
N ALA A 340 -2.12 -20.67 -19.48
CA ALA A 340 -3.23 -20.00 -18.81
C ALA A 340 -4.49 -19.94 -19.69
N ARG A 341 -4.33 -19.55 -20.96
CA ARG A 341 -5.42 -19.50 -21.95
C ARG A 341 -6.05 -20.87 -22.13
N ARG A 342 -5.24 -21.90 -22.38
CA ARG A 342 -5.73 -23.27 -22.61
C ARG A 342 -6.47 -23.81 -21.38
N SER A 343 -5.90 -23.64 -20.18
CA SER A 343 -6.50 -24.12 -18.93
C SER A 343 -7.85 -23.45 -18.67
N LEU A 344 -7.93 -22.13 -18.82
CA LEU A 344 -9.17 -21.37 -18.57
C LEU A 344 -10.27 -21.70 -19.59
N LEU A 345 -9.94 -21.76 -20.88
CA LEU A 345 -10.92 -22.12 -21.92
C LEU A 345 -11.42 -23.57 -21.76
N ALA A 346 -10.54 -24.50 -21.39
CA ALA A 346 -10.93 -25.87 -21.07
C ALA A 346 -11.87 -25.92 -19.85
N ALA A 347 -11.59 -25.12 -18.81
CA ALA A 347 -12.46 -25.02 -17.64
C ALA A 347 -13.87 -24.51 -17.99
N PHE A 348 -13.99 -23.59 -18.96
CA PHE A 348 -15.30 -23.19 -19.49
C PHE A 348 -15.98 -24.34 -20.25
N ASP A 349 -15.25 -25.05 -21.12
CA ASP A 349 -15.80 -26.15 -21.90
C ASP A 349 -16.33 -27.30 -21.00
N GLU A 350 -15.66 -27.54 -19.87
CA GLU A 350 -15.96 -28.58 -18.89
C GLU A 350 -17.05 -28.22 -17.87
N ALA A 351 -17.45 -26.95 -17.75
CA ALA A 351 -18.43 -26.50 -16.76
C ALA A 351 -19.78 -27.20 -16.91
N GLN A 352 -20.37 -27.64 -15.79
CA GLN A 352 -21.60 -28.45 -15.78
C GLN A 352 -22.82 -27.72 -15.20
N SER A 353 -22.62 -26.70 -14.38
CA SER A 353 -23.70 -26.07 -13.59
C SER A 353 -23.62 -24.56 -13.55
N THR A 354 -22.46 -23.98 -13.21
CA THR A 354 -22.31 -22.53 -13.07
C THR A 354 -20.94 -22.04 -13.56
N ILE A 355 -20.94 -20.85 -14.15
CA ILE A 355 -19.73 -20.08 -14.42
C ILE A 355 -19.94 -18.68 -13.86
N HIS A 356 -19.02 -18.22 -13.01
CA HIS A 356 -19.03 -16.87 -12.45
C HIS A 356 -17.74 -16.18 -12.86
N ILE A 357 -17.85 -15.03 -13.51
CA ILE A 357 -16.71 -14.30 -14.06
C ILE A 357 -16.81 -12.85 -13.61
N GLN A 358 -15.70 -12.34 -13.09
CA GLN A 358 -15.50 -10.94 -12.79
C GLN A 358 -14.20 -10.49 -13.46
N PHE A 359 -14.25 -9.40 -14.22
CA PHE A 359 -13.07 -8.74 -14.79
C PHE A 359 -13.10 -7.24 -14.54
N TYR A 360 -11.91 -6.63 -14.48
CA TYR A 360 -11.78 -5.17 -14.51
C TYR A 360 -11.88 -4.64 -15.93
N MET A 361 -11.22 -5.32 -16.87
CA MET A 361 -11.19 -4.92 -18.28
C MET A 361 -11.61 -6.06 -19.20
N VAL A 362 -12.44 -5.76 -20.20
CA VAL A 362 -12.75 -6.66 -21.31
C VAL A 362 -12.59 -5.90 -22.62
N GLN A 363 -11.62 -6.32 -23.43
CA GLN A 363 -11.29 -5.68 -24.70
C GLN A 363 -11.62 -6.59 -25.90
N PRO A 364 -11.90 -6.03 -27.08
CA PRO A 364 -12.03 -6.82 -28.32
C PRO A 364 -10.72 -7.55 -28.62
N SER A 365 -10.76 -8.88 -28.67
CA SER A 365 -9.59 -9.73 -28.92
C SER A 365 -9.99 -11.15 -29.29
N ASP A 366 -9.06 -11.93 -29.87
CA ASP A 366 -9.31 -13.33 -30.21
C ASP A 366 -9.61 -14.17 -28.95
N PHE A 367 -8.97 -13.87 -27.83
CA PHE A 367 -9.29 -14.48 -26.54
C PHE A 367 -10.71 -14.18 -26.10
N THR A 368 -11.11 -12.90 -26.15
CA THR A 368 -12.44 -12.46 -25.73
C THR A 368 -13.54 -13.11 -26.57
N GLU A 369 -13.34 -13.21 -27.89
CA GLU A 369 -14.28 -13.91 -28.79
C GLU A 369 -14.38 -15.40 -28.44
N GLN A 370 -13.25 -16.08 -28.21
CA GLN A 370 -13.24 -17.49 -27.81
C GLN A 370 -13.94 -17.74 -26.47
N MET A 371 -13.76 -16.85 -25.50
CA MET A 371 -14.45 -16.88 -24.22
C MET A 371 -15.96 -16.72 -24.43
N VAL A 372 -16.40 -15.66 -25.11
CA VAL A 372 -17.82 -15.37 -25.34
C VAL A 372 -18.52 -16.53 -26.02
N VAL A 373 -17.92 -17.10 -27.07
CA VAL A 373 -18.49 -18.26 -27.79
C VAL A 373 -18.70 -19.44 -26.85
N ARG A 374 -17.72 -19.75 -25.99
CA ARG A 374 -17.82 -20.87 -25.04
C ARG A 374 -18.87 -20.62 -23.97
N LEU A 375 -18.93 -19.40 -23.41
CA LEU A 375 -19.94 -19.04 -22.42
C LEU A 375 -21.36 -19.19 -23.00
N ILE A 376 -21.59 -18.73 -24.23
CA ILE A 376 -22.87 -18.92 -24.94
C ILE A 376 -23.17 -20.41 -25.14
N GLN A 377 -22.19 -21.20 -25.58
CA GLN A 377 -22.36 -22.64 -25.79
C GLN A 377 -22.69 -23.40 -24.49
N ARG A 378 -22.11 -23.00 -23.36
CA ARG A 378 -22.43 -23.57 -22.04
C ARG A 378 -23.77 -23.09 -21.52
N ALA A 379 -24.09 -21.82 -21.69
CA ALA A 379 -25.40 -21.28 -21.33
C ALA A 379 -26.56 -21.99 -22.04
N ARG A 380 -26.41 -22.23 -23.34
CA ARG A 380 -27.38 -23.00 -24.14
C ARG A 380 -27.43 -24.49 -23.78
N ALA A 381 -26.37 -25.02 -23.15
CA ALA A 381 -26.34 -26.37 -22.59
C ALA A 381 -26.91 -26.44 -21.15
N GLY A 382 -27.42 -25.33 -20.60
CA GLY A 382 -28.05 -25.27 -19.29
C GLY A 382 -27.16 -24.75 -18.16
N VAL A 383 -25.90 -24.39 -18.43
CA VAL A 383 -24.98 -23.83 -17.43
C VAL A 383 -25.35 -22.38 -17.14
N LYS A 384 -25.51 -22.00 -15.87
CA LYS A 384 -25.82 -20.62 -15.49
C LYS A 384 -24.57 -19.75 -15.47
N VAL A 385 -24.54 -18.69 -16.26
CA VAL A 385 -23.39 -17.77 -16.33
C VAL A 385 -23.73 -16.44 -15.66
N ARG A 386 -22.88 -16.00 -14.73
CA ARG A 386 -22.93 -14.67 -14.11
C ARG A 386 -21.66 -13.92 -14.47
N PHE A 387 -21.78 -12.84 -15.23
CA PHE A 387 -20.65 -12.08 -15.73
C PHE A 387 -20.66 -10.65 -15.18
N MET A 388 -19.62 -10.25 -14.47
CA MET A 388 -19.42 -8.90 -13.98
C MET A 388 -18.22 -8.25 -14.66
N VAL A 389 -18.37 -6.97 -14.97
CA VAL A 389 -17.25 -6.17 -15.47
C VAL A 389 -17.23 -4.77 -14.84
N ASP A 390 -16.05 -4.23 -14.54
CA ASP A 390 -15.95 -2.83 -14.14
C ASP A 390 -16.46 -1.90 -15.26
N ALA A 391 -17.37 -0.99 -14.88
CA ALA A 391 -18.03 -0.11 -15.84
C ALA A 391 -17.05 0.80 -16.60
N LEU A 392 -16.16 1.50 -15.87
CA LEU A 392 -15.34 2.57 -16.43
C LEU A 392 -14.34 2.02 -17.44
N TYR A 393 -13.57 1.01 -17.03
CA TYR A 393 -12.46 0.49 -17.83
C TYR A 393 -12.88 -0.47 -18.94
N SER A 394 -14.10 -1.00 -18.87
CA SER A 394 -14.67 -1.82 -19.94
C SER A 394 -15.71 -1.08 -20.77
N ASP A 395 -15.90 0.23 -20.59
CA ASP A 395 -16.91 1.03 -21.30
C ASP A 395 -18.34 0.44 -21.24
N GLU A 396 -18.67 -0.22 -20.13
CA GLU A 396 -19.96 -0.91 -19.91
C GLU A 396 -20.81 -0.13 -18.90
N ALA A 397 -22.01 0.29 -19.29
CA ALA A 397 -22.89 1.16 -18.49
C ALA A 397 -22.25 2.51 -18.08
N VAL A 398 -21.42 3.08 -18.97
CA VAL A 398 -20.86 4.44 -18.82
C VAL A 398 -21.58 5.40 -19.75
N LEU A 399 -22.38 6.31 -19.19
CA LEU A 399 -23.22 7.25 -19.91
C LEU A 399 -24.15 6.56 -20.93
N GLY A 400 -24.61 5.35 -20.58
CA GLY A 400 -25.46 4.51 -21.45
C GLY A 400 -24.71 3.73 -22.53
N ARG A 401 -23.38 3.80 -22.59
CA ARG A 401 -22.57 2.93 -23.49
C ARG A 401 -22.62 1.48 -23.02
N LEU A 402 -22.54 0.57 -23.98
CA LEU A 402 -22.46 -0.88 -23.75
C LEU A 402 -21.20 -1.41 -24.44
N ASN A 403 -20.50 -2.34 -23.81
CA ASN A 403 -19.32 -2.96 -24.38
C ASN A 403 -19.73 -3.93 -25.49
N PRO A 404 -19.34 -3.70 -26.75
CA PRO A 404 -19.75 -4.53 -27.88
C PRO A 404 -19.16 -5.95 -27.83
N SER A 405 -18.06 -6.16 -27.10
CA SER A 405 -17.40 -7.47 -26.99
C SER A 405 -18.20 -8.46 -26.16
N ILE A 406 -19.10 -7.98 -25.29
CA ILE A 406 -19.90 -8.82 -24.40
C ILE A 406 -21.40 -8.57 -24.55
N SER A 407 -21.83 -7.73 -25.50
CA SER A 407 -23.24 -7.38 -25.66
C SER A 407 -24.11 -8.58 -26.03
N SER A 408 -23.58 -9.51 -26.83
CA SER A 408 -24.27 -10.75 -27.21
C SER A 408 -24.54 -11.68 -26.03
N LEU A 409 -23.73 -11.62 -24.97
CA LEU A 409 -23.98 -12.42 -23.76
C LEU A 409 -25.33 -12.07 -23.13
N LYS A 410 -25.78 -10.82 -23.24
CA LYS A 410 -27.06 -10.36 -22.68
C LYS A 410 -28.29 -10.88 -23.42
N GLU A 411 -28.10 -11.48 -24.60
CA GLU A 411 -29.18 -12.03 -25.41
C GLU A 411 -29.50 -13.49 -25.04
N GLU A 412 -28.66 -14.14 -24.23
CA GLU A 412 -28.82 -15.54 -23.84
C GLU A 412 -29.55 -15.68 -22.50
N GLU A 413 -30.57 -16.54 -22.45
CA GLU A 413 -31.47 -16.71 -21.28
C GLU A 413 -30.72 -17.10 -19.98
N ASN A 414 -29.67 -17.91 -20.08
CA ASN A 414 -28.90 -18.40 -18.94
C ASN A 414 -27.67 -17.55 -18.61
N ILE A 415 -27.54 -16.36 -19.19
CA ILE A 415 -26.43 -15.44 -18.92
C ILE A 415 -26.95 -14.12 -18.36
N GLU A 416 -26.47 -13.75 -17.18
CA GLU A 416 -26.71 -12.43 -16.60
C GLU A 416 -25.38 -11.63 -16.63
N VAL A 417 -25.44 -10.40 -17.15
CA VAL A 417 -24.28 -9.51 -17.26
C VAL A 417 -24.54 -8.24 -16.46
N LEU A 418 -23.64 -7.90 -15.52
CA LEU A 418 -23.73 -6.70 -14.71
C LEU A 418 -22.48 -5.83 -14.83
N ALA A 419 -22.70 -4.52 -14.83
CA ALA A 419 -21.64 -3.54 -14.70
C ALA A 419 -21.40 -3.25 -13.22
N VAL A 420 -20.15 -3.33 -12.77
CA VAL A 420 -19.75 -2.92 -11.42
C VAL A 420 -19.52 -1.42 -11.41
N ASN A 421 -20.12 -0.72 -10.45
CA ASN A 421 -20.00 0.74 -10.26
C ASN A 421 -20.33 1.54 -11.54
N PRO A 422 -21.55 1.41 -12.11
CA PRO A 422 -21.96 2.13 -13.32
C PRO A 422 -21.90 3.66 -13.14
N ILE A 423 -21.72 4.37 -14.25
CA ILE A 423 -21.64 5.83 -14.31
C ILE A 423 -22.76 6.32 -15.22
N ALA A 424 -23.91 6.65 -14.62
CA ALA A 424 -25.13 6.99 -15.36
C ALA A 424 -25.11 8.42 -15.92
N SER A 425 -24.32 9.34 -15.34
CA SER A 425 -24.27 10.73 -15.80
C SER A 425 -22.92 11.39 -15.54
N ARG A 426 -22.62 12.48 -16.26
CA ARG A 426 -21.39 13.27 -16.07
C ARG A 426 -21.24 13.84 -14.66
N LYS A 427 -22.34 14.01 -13.91
CA LYS A 427 -22.30 14.47 -12.51
C LYS A 427 -21.68 13.44 -11.57
N GLN A 428 -21.64 12.17 -11.97
CA GLN A 428 -21.00 11.08 -11.21
C GLN A 428 -19.53 10.89 -11.60
N MET A 429 -18.94 11.73 -12.46
CA MET A 429 -17.53 11.64 -12.85
C MET A 429 -16.66 12.51 -11.95
N ASP A 430 -16.82 12.39 -10.63
CA ASP A 430 -15.88 12.96 -9.67
C ASP A 430 -14.68 12.04 -9.45
N VAL A 431 -13.59 12.58 -8.88
CA VAL A 431 -12.33 11.84 -8.67
C VAL A 431 -12.55 10.57 -7.83
N SER A 432 -13.37 10.63 -6.79
CA SER A 432 -13.63 9.49 -5.92
C SER A 432 -14.32 8.36 -6.67
N ARG A 433 -15.35 8.69 -7.46
CA ARG A 433 -16.10 7.71 -8.26
C ARG A 433 -15.28 7.10 -9.40
N LEU A 434 -14.35 7.87 -9.96
CA LEU A 434 -13.44 7.39 -11.02
C LEU A 434 -12.31 6.51 -10.48
N LYS A 435 -11.84 6.74 -9.25
CA LYS A 435 -10.79 5.95 -8.61
C LYS A 435 -11.32 4.69 -7.89
N LYS A 436 -12.50 4.73 -7.28
CA LYS A 436 -13.13 3.59 -6.60
C LYS A 436 -13.69 2.57 -7.61
N ARG A 437 -12.80 1.79 -8.22
CA ARG A 437 -13.13 0.76 -9.21
C ARG A 437 -12.94 -0.63 -8.63
N ASP A 438 -13.48 -1.63 -9.32
CA ASP A 438 -13.36 -3.02 -8.88
C ASP A 438 -12.31 -3.75 -9.72
N HIS A 439 -11.09 -3.82 -9.19
CA HIS A 439 -9.92 -4.35 -9.89
C HIS A 439 -9.73 -5.86 -9.69
N ARG A 440 -10.71 -6.57 -9.13
CA ARG A 440 -10.66 -8.03 -9.00
C ARG A 440 -10.86 -8.74 -10.34
N LYS A 441 -10.12 -9.82 -10.56
CA LYS A 441 -10.38 -10.77 -11.67
C LYS A 441 -10.56 -12.18 -11.11
N LEU A 442 -11.80 -12.62 -11.08
CA LEU A 442 -12.22 -13.88 -10.46
C LEU A 442 -12.97 -14.71 -11.49
N VAL A 443 -12.62 -15.99 -11.62
CA VAL A 443 -13.40 -16.97 -12.37
C VAL A 443 -13.71 -18.14 -11.47
N ILE A 444 -14.97 -18.54 -11.36
CA ILE A 444 -15.39 -19.70 -10.56
C ILE A 444 -16.21 -20.63 -11.45
N ILE A 445 -15.83 -21.91 -11.47
CA ILE A 445 -16.45 -22.97 -12.24
C ILE A 445 -17.11 -23.95 -11.28
N ASP A 446 -18.43 -24.12 -11.42
CA ASP A 446 -19.27 -25.05 -10.67
C ASP A 446 -19.22 -24.89 -9.14
N GLY A 447 -18.70 -23.76 -8.66
CA GLY A 447 -18.38 -23.54 -7.24
C GLY A 447 -17.31 -24.47 -6.68
N ARG A 448 -16.52 -25.15 -7.53
CA ARG A 448 -15.53 -26.19 -7.16
C ARG A 448 -14.09 -25.87 -7.54
N ARG A 449 -13.92 -25.02 -8.56
CA ARG A 449 -12.62 -24.58 -9.07
C ARG A 449 -12.69 -23.06 -9.23
N ALA A 450 -11.66 -22.35 -8.79
CA ALA A 450 -11.58 -20.91 -8.97
C ALA A 450 -10.22 -20.47 -9.46
N PHE A 451 -10.20 -19.34 -10.18
CA PHE A 451 -9.02 -18.63 -10.63
C PHE A 451 -9.05 -17.23 -10.03
N VAL A 452 -8.01 -16.86 -9.29
CA VAL A 452 -7.76 -15.50 -8.80
C VAL A 452 -6.57 -14.95 -9.56
N SER A 453 -6.76 -13.85 -10.28
CA SER A 453 -5.90 -13.52 -11.41
C SER A 453 -5.50 -12.05 -11.45
N GLY A 454 -4.31 -11.78 -11.99
CA GLY A 454 -3.92 -10.46 -12.49
C GLY A 454 -4.48 -10.15 -13.89
N ARG A 455 -4.91 -11.18 -14.63
CA ARG A 455 -5.29 -11.10 -16.05
C ARG A 455 -6.71 -10.58 -16.28
N ASN A 456 -6.83 -9.61 -17.18
CA ASN A 456 -8.10 -9.19 -17.76
C ASN A 456 -8.45 -10.00 -19.02
N ALA A 457 -9.57 -9.72 -19.68
CA ALA A 457 -9.90 -10.35 -20.96
C ALA A 457 -9.34 -9.54 -22.15
N GLY A 458 -8.22 -10.03 -22.70
CA GLY A 458 -7.50 -9.44 -23.82
C GLY A 458 -6.39 -10.37 -24.33
N ASN A 459 -5.94 -10.16 -25.57
CA ASN A 459 -4.89 -10.99 -26.18
C ASN A 459 -3.54 -10.81 -25.47
N GLU A 460 -3.24 -9.62 -24.97
CA GLU A 460 -2.01 -9.29 -24.27
C GLU A 460 -1.75 -10.16 -23.03
N TYR A 461 -2.82 -10.66 -22.38
CA TYR A 461 -2.72 -11.51 -21.18
C TYR A 461 -2.63 -13.01 -21.47
N TYR A 462 -3.06 -13.43 -22.67
CA TYR A 462 -3.35 -14.83 -22.98
C TYR A 462 -2.68 -15.32 -24.26
N MET A 463 -1.99 -14.46 -25.03
CA MET A 463 -1.11 -14.88 -26.12
C MET A 463 0.29 -15.18 -25.59
N GLY A 464 0.86 -16.31 -26.00
CA GLY A 464 2.25 -16.66 -25.74
C GLY A 464 3.21 -15.73 -26.46
N PHE A 465 4.40 -15.51 -25.88
CA PHE A 465 5.44 -14.69 -26.49
C PHE A 465 5.96 -15.25 -27.82
N ASP A 466 5.87 -16.56 -28.02
CA ASP A 466 6.23 -17.28 -29.24
C ASP A 466 5.13 -17.26 -30.31
N GLU A 467 3.88 -17.02 -29.91
CA GLU A 467 2.71 -16.98 -30.78
C GLU A 467 2.53 -15.64 -31.52
N VAL A 468 3.22 -14.58 -31.06
CA VAL A 468 3.12 -13.25 -31.66
C VAL A 468 4.42 -12.88 -32.39
N PRO A 469 4.38 -12.68 -33.73
CA PRO A 469 5.50 -12.12 -34.45
C PRO A 469 5.79 -10.67 -34.04
N VAL A 470 7.00 -10.40 -33.57
CA VAL A 470 7.44 -9.07 -33.11
C VAL A 470 8.56 -8.56 -34.02
N HIS A 471 8.35 -7.41 -34.64
CA HIS A 471 9.31 -6.71 -35.49
C HIS A 471 9.39 -5.23 -35.10
N ASP A 472 10.28 -4.46 -35.73
CA ASP A 472 10.58 -3.10 -35.26
C ASP A 472 9.40 -2.11 -35.24
N ASN A 473 8.33 -2.38 -35.99
CA ASN A 473 7.16 -1.51 -36.04
C ASN A 473 5.93 -2.14 -35.35
N THR A 474 6.09 -3.27 -34.66
CA THR A 474 5.01 -3.86 -33.84
C THR A 474 4.61 -2.86 -32.77
N ARG A 475 3.32 -2.48 -32.72
CA ARG A 475 2.81 -1.59 -31.68
C ARG A 475 2.83 -2.29 -30.33
N HIS A 476 3.10 -1.55 -29.26
CA HIS A 476 3.28 -2.13 -27.93
C HIS A 476 2.06 -2.94 -27.43
N GLU A 477 0.83 -2.55 -27.81
CA GLU A 477 -0.42 -3.22 -27.42
C GLU A 477 -0.53 -4.65 -27.98
N ARG A 478 0.24 -4.97 -29.03
CA ARG A 478 0.26 -6.31 -29.63
C ARG A 478 1.29 -7.22 -28.97
N ILE A 479 2.24 -6.66 -28.21
CA ILE A 479 3.29 -7.43 -27.56
C ILE A 479 2.67 -8.05 -26.28
N PRO A 480 2.73 -9.38 -26.09
CA PRO A 480 2.19 -10.01 -24.89
C PRO A 480 2.82 -9.48 -23.60
N TRP A 481 2.09 -9.62 -22.50
CA TRP A 481 2.54 -9.20 -21.17
C TRP A 481 2.85 -10.43 -20.31
N LEU A 482 3.79 -10.30 -19.37
CA LEU A 482 3.94 -11.32 -18.34
C LEU A 482 2.87 -11.09 -17.28
N ASP A 483 2.07 -12.10 -16.96
CA ASP A 483 1.05 -12.02 -15.91
C ASP A 483 0.99 -13.34 -15.11
N ALA A 484 0.26 -13.36 -14.00
CA ALA A 484 0.13 -14.51 -13.13
C ALA A 484 -1.33 -14.70 -12.66
N HIS A 485 -1.70 -15.94 -12.40
CA HIS A 485 -2.92 -16.27 -11.69
C HIS A 485 -2.71 -17.51 -10.83
N VAL A 486 -3.57 -17.68 -9.83
CA VAL A 486 -3.64 -18.91 -9.04
C VAL A 486 -4.96 -19.59 -9.32
N GLU A 487 -4.86 -20.84 -9.74
CA GLU A 487 -5.95 -21.78 -9.73
C GLU A 487 -6.03 -22.44 -8.33
N VAL A 488 -7.24 -22.52 -7.78
CA VAL A 488 -7.52 -23.19 -6.52
C VAL A 488 -8.68 -24.18 -6.68
N ILE A 489 -8.47 -25.37 -6.12
CA ILE A 489 -9.49 -26.38 -5.88
C ILE A 489 -9.44 -26.69 -4.39
N GLY A 490 -10.59 -26.87 -3.74
CA GLY A 490 -10.68 -27.18 -2.30
C GLY A 490 -11.52 -26.16 -1.53
N PRO A 491 -11.49 -26.21 -0.19
CA PRO A 491 -12.35 -25.40 0.68
C PRO A 491 -12.31 -23.89 0.40
N LEU A 492 -11.17 -23.34 -0.02
CA LEU A 492 -10.98 -21.90 -0.25
C LEU A 492 -11.81 -21.35 -1.42
N VAL A 493 -12.26 -22.21 -2.35
CA VAL A 493 -13.15 -21.80 -3.46
C VAL A 493 -14.44 -21.16 -2.93
N ARG A 494 -14.91 -21.58 -1.75
CA ARG A 494 -16.07 -20.96 -1.08
C ARG A 494 -15.86 -19.48 -0.82
N ALA A 495 -14.70 -19.08 -0.28
CA ALA A 495 -14.41 -17.68 0.03
C ALA A 495 -14.35 -16.83 -1.26
N VAL A 496 -13.80 -17.39 -2.35
CA VAL A 496 -13.78 -16.72 -3.67
C VAL A 496 -15.20 -16.54 -4.20
N GLN A 497 -16.04 -17.57 -4.13
CA GLN A 497 -17.43 -17.49 -4.56
C GLN A 497 -18.25 -16.53 -3.70
N GLU A 498 -18.09 -16.53 -2.38
CA GLU A 498 -18.77 -15.59 -1.48
C GLU A 498 -18.36 -14.13 -1.78
N THR A 499 -17.09 -13.89 -2.09
CA THR A 499 -16.59 -12.58 -2.51
C THR A 499 -17.23 -12.11 -3.82
N PHE A 500 -17.32 -12.99 -4.82
CA PHE A 500 -18.02 -12.73 -6.08
C PHE A 500 -19.51 -12.45 -5.83
N MET A 501 -20.20 -13.33 -5.11
CA MET A 501 -21.64 -13.20 -4.87
C MET A 501 -21.97 -11.98 -4.01
N GLY A 502 -21.12 -11.60 -3.06
CA GLY A 502 -21.30 -10.37 -2.29
C GLY A 502 -21.30 -9.13 -3.19
N THR A 503 -20.42 -9.11 -4.19
CA THR A 503 -20.36 -8.03 -5.19
C THR A 503 -21.56 -8.10 -6.14
N TRP A 504 -21.91 -9.29 -6.63
CA TRP A 504 -23.07 -9.55 -7.48
C TRP A 504 -24.37 -8.98 -6.89
N HIS A 505 -24.66 -9.33 -5.63
CA HIS A 505 -25.87 -8.85 -4.96
C HIS A 505 -25.84 -7.33 -4.72
N ARG A 506 -24.68 -6.74 -4.38
CA ARG A 506 -24.54 -5.28 -4.23
C ARG A 506 -24.80 -4.53 -5.53
N GLN A 507 -24.51 -5.14 -6.69
CA GLN A 507 -24.80 -4.55 -8.01
C GLN A 507 -26.23 -4.85 -8.50
N GLY A 508 -27.09 -5.44 -7.66
CA GLY A 508 -28.49 -5.70 -7.98
C GLY A 508 -28.74 -6.99 -8.76
N GLY A 509 -27.77 -7.89 -8.82
CA GLY A 509 -27.93 -9.19 -9.50
C GLY A 509 -29.00 -10.07 -8.87
N ALA A 510 -29.55 -10.98 -9.68
CA ALA A 510 -30.64 -11.85 -9.25
C ALA A 510 -30.29 -12.66 -7.99
N ARG A 511 -31.26 -12.78 -7.07
CA ARG A 511 -31.12 -13.61 -5.86
C ARG A 511 -30.93 -15.07 -6.26
N ILE A 512 -30.03 -15.76 -5.56
CA ILE A 512 -29.86 -17.20 -5.68
C ILE A 512 -31.16 -17.89 -5.24
N LEU A 513 -31.76 -18.70 -6.12
CA LEU A 513 -32.93 -19.53 -5.81
C LEU A 513 -32.57 -20.54 -4.72
N GLU A 514 -33.54 -21.00 -3.93
CA GLU A 514 -33.27 -21.95 -2.82
C GLU A 514 -32.57 -23.23 -3.27
N ASP A 515 -32.92 -23.73 -4.45
CA ASP A 515 -32.32 -24.92 -5.06
C ASP A 515 -30.88 -24.69 -5.56
N GLU A 516 -30.46 -23.43 -5.72
CA GLU A 516 -29.10 -23.02 -6.08
C GLU A 516 -28.24 -22.66 -4.85
N LYS A 517 -28.83 -22.58 -3.65
CA LYS A 517 -28.10 -22.20 -2.42
C LYS A 517 -27.16 -23.29 -1.93
N THR A 518 -27.36 -24.53 -2.35
CA THR A 518 -26.52 -25.66 -1.93
C THR A 518 -25.17 -25.56 -2.64
N MET A 519 -24.26 -24.81 -2.03
CA MET A 519 -22.85 -24.84 -2.37
C MET A 519 -22.40 -26.30 -2.39
N PRO A 520 -21.63 -26.74 -3.40
CA PRO A 520 -21.09 -28.10 -3.39
C PRO A 520 -20.32 -28.33 -2.09
N GLU A 521 -20.41 -29.55 -1.56
CA GLU A 521 -19.47 -29.98 -0.53
C GLU A 521 -18.07 -29.97 -1.14
N LEU A 522 -17.20 -29.13 -0.59
CA LEU A 522 -15.83 -28.98 -1.05
C LEU A 522 -14.94 -29.85 -0.17
N ALA A 523 -14.77 -31.10 -0.60
CA ALA A 523 -13.81 -31.99 0.01
C ALA A 523 -12.38 -31.42 -0.15
N PRO A 524 -11.47 -31.68 0.80
CA PRO A 524 -10.06 -31.40 0.62
C PRO A 524 -9.52 -32.03 -0.67
N SER A 525 -8.78 -31.26 -1.45
CA SER A 525 -8.21 -31.65 -2.75
C SER A 525 -6.68 -31.73 -2.74
N GLY A 526 -6.05 -31.28 -1.64
CA GLY A 526 -4.61 -31.27 -1.42
C GLY A 526 -4.30 -31.05 0.07
N SER A 527 -3.04 -30.76 0.39
CA SER A 527 -2.58 -30.48 1.77
C SER A 527 -2.21 -29.02 2.00
N ALA A 528 -2.16 -28.20 0.95
CA ALA A 528 -1.68 -26.84 1.03
C ALA A 528 -2.65 -25.95 1.80
N SER A 529 -2.08 -24.97 2.50
CA SER A 529 -2.84 -23.96 3.23
C SER A 529 -2.80 -22.65 2.47
N GLY A 530 -3.89 -21.91 2.50
CA GLY A 530 -3.92 -20.59 1.90
C GLY A 530 -5.15 -19.81 2.33
N ARG A 531 -5.14 -18.52 2.02
CA ARG A 531 -6.20 -17.59 2.38
C ARG A 531 -6.47 -16.62 1.24
N LEU A 532 -7.72 -16.15 1.17
CA LEU A 532 -8.12 -15.09 0.27
C LEU A 532 -8.08 -13.77 1.03
N VAL A 533 -7.21 -12.86 0.62
CA VAL A 533 -7.20 -11.49 1.12
C VAL A 533 -8.01 -10.63 0.15
N VAL A 534 -9.03 -9.95 0.66
CA VAL A 534 -9.86 -9.02 -0.09
C VAL A 534 -9.65 -7.61 0.44
N HIS A 535 -9.26 -6.70 -0.44
CA HIS A 535 -9.20 -5.26 -0.17
C HIS A 535 -10.46 -4.60 -0.72
N ARG A 536 -11.08 -3.69 0.04
CA ARG A 536 -12.35 -3.05 -0.33
C ARG A 536 -12.22 -1.54 -0.51
N GLY A 537 -11.22 -1.10 -1.27
CA GLY A 537 -10.94 0.32 -1.47
C GLY A 537 -10.86 1.05 -0.11
N LEU A 538 -11.42 2.26 -0.03
CA LEU A 538 -11.29 3.12 1.16
C LEU A 538 -12.00 2.61 2.44
N ALA A 539 -12.57 1.41 2.44
CA ALA A 539 -13.15 0.82 3.65
C ALA A 539 -12.10 0.10 4.52
N ASP A 540 -10.98 -0.32 3.93
CA ASP A 540 -9.91 -1.03 4.62
C ASP A 540 -8.55 -0.74 3.96
N THR A 541 -7.47 -1.36 4.45
CA THR A 541 -6.15 -1.35 3.79
C THR A 541 -5.58 -2.76 3.71
N ASN A 542 -6.45 -3.76 3.50
CA ASN A 542 -6.05 -5.17 3.61
C ASN A 542 -4.95 -5.55 2.60
N GLY A 543 -4.97 -4.97 1.40
CA GLY A 543 -3.94 -5.21 0.38
C GLY A 543 -2.56 -4.72 0.82
N LEU A 544 -2.48 -3.49 1.32
CA LEU A 544 -1.26 -2.92 1.89
C LEU A 544 -0.77 -3.74 3.09
N ALA A 545 -1.67 -4.04 4.03
CA ALA A 545 -1.32 -4.74 5.26
C ALA A 545 -0.90 -6.20 5.03
N MET A 546 -1.43 -6.85 3.99
CA MET A 546 -0.97 -8.17 3.54
C MET A 546 0.50 -8.14 3.14
N TYR A 547 0.91 -7.22 2.26
CA TYR A 547 2.30 -7.10 1.83
C TYR A 547 3.21 -6.69 3.00
N GLU A 548 2.81 -5.75 3.85
CA GLU A 548 3.56 -5.39 5.07
C GLU A 548 3.75 -6.62 5.98
N SER A 549 2.70 -7.42 6.20
CA SER A 549 2.77 -8.62 7.04
C SER A 549 3.71 -9.69 6.47
N MET A 550 3.73 -9.86 5.15
CA MET A 550 4.65 -10.78 4.48
C MET A 550 6.10 -10.31 4.56
N PHE A 551 6.35 -9.01 4.40
CA PHE A 551 7.69 -8.44 4.53
C PHE A 551 8.19 -8.47 5.98
N ASP A 552 7.33 -8.18 6.96
CA ASP A 552 7.76 -8.11 8.36
C ASP A 552 8.28 -9.44 8.91
N VAL A 553 7.91 -10.58 8.29
CA VAL A 553 8.35 -11.93 8.69
C VAL A 553 9.47 -12.52 7.82
N ALA A 554 9.93 -11.80 6.79
CA ALA A 554 10.96 -12.32 5.90
C ALA A 554 12.32 -12.37 6.59
N GLU A 555 13.06 -13.46 6.39
CA GLU A 555 14.34 -13.74 7.04
C GLU A 555 15.51 -13.93 6.07
N ASP A 556 15.26 -14.34 4.82
CA ASP A 556 16.32 -14.69 3.86
C ASP A 556 16.19 -13.89 2.56
N HIS A 557 15.04 -13.97 1.89
CA HIS A 557 14.83 -13.28 0.63
C HIS A 557 13.36 -13.02 0.28
N VAL A 558 13.15 -12.01 -0.57
CA VAL A 558 11.86 -11.62 -1.13
C VAL A 558 11.96 -11.44 -2.63
N TYR A 559 11.08 -12.12 -3.37
CA TYR A 559 10.82 -11.84 -4.78
C TYR A 559 9.57 -10.97 -4.92
N ILE A 560 9.68 -9.87 -5.68
CA ILE A 560 8.56 -8.99 -6.01
C ILE A 560 8.42 -8.96 -7.53
N VAL A 561 7.21 -9.16 -8.05
CA VAL A 561 6.87 -8.95 -9.46
C VAL A 561 5.83 -7.84 -9.52
N ASN A 562 6.23 -6.68 -10.06
CA ASN A 562 5.41 -5.47 -10.12
C ASN A 562 6.00 -4.47 -11.13
N ASP A 563 5.14 -3.74 -11.84
CA ASP A 563 5.55 -2.70 -12.82
C ASP A 563 4.86 -1.34 -12.58
N PHE A 564 4.53 -1.10 -11.31
CA PHE A 564 3.89 0.12 -10.82
C PHE A 564 4.77 0.77 -9.73
N PRO A 565 4.57 2.06 -9.40
CA PRO A 565 5.26 2.67 -8.27
C PRO A 565 4.95 1.95 -6.97
N ILE A 566 5.94 1.78 -6.11
CA ILE A 566 5.74 1.19 -4.78
C ILE A 566 5.32 2.31 -3.82
N VAL A 567 4.25 2.10 -3.06
CA VAL A 567 3.77 3.09 -2.09
C VAL A 567 4.80 3.27 -0.96
N PRO A 568 5.00 4.49 -0.41
CA PRO A 568 6.03 4.75 0.58
C PRO A 568 6.02 3.83 1.81
N ALA A 569 4.85 3.31 2.20
CA ALA A 569 4.74 2.34 3.29
C ALA A 569 5.43 1.00 2.98
N LEU A 570 5.31 0.53 1.73
CA LEU A 570 5.98 -0.69 1.28
C LEU A 570 7.45 -0.44 0.94
N GLU A 571 7.82 0.73 0.43
CA GLU A 571 9.24 1.12 0.30
C GLU A 571 9.95 1.07 1.66
N ARG A 572 9.30 1.63 2.70
CA ARG A 572 9.77 1.54 4.09
C ARG A 572 9.94 0.09 4.55
N ALA A 573 8.96 -0.77 4.28
CA ALA A 573 9.07 -2.18 4.61
C ALA A 573 10.25 -2.86 3.90
N ILE A 574 10.48 -2.56 2.62
CA ILE A 574 11.64 -3.05 1.86
C ILE A 574 12.95 -2.55 2.47
N TYR A 575 13.06 -1.28 2.87
CA TYR A 575 14.26 -0.79 3.54
C TYR A 575 14.53 -1.51 4.87
N ARG A 576 13.49 -1.89 5.63
CA ARG A 576 13.65 -2.72 6.84
C ARG A 576 14.18 -4.11 6.52
N LEU A 577 13.79 -4.70 5.39
CA LEU A 577 14.32 -5.98 4.91
C LEU A 577 15.82 -5.87 4.62
N LEU A 578 16.20 -4.87 3.82
CA LEU A 578 17.60 -4.65 3.44
C LEU A 578 18.49 -4.36 4.66
N ALA A 579 17.97 -3.62 5.65
CA ALA A 579 18.67 -3.36 6.91
C ALA A 579 18.89 -4.63 7.77
N LYS A 580 18.15 -5.72 7.48
CA LYS A 580 18.31 -7.04 8.10
C LYS A 580 19.09 -8.01 7.21
N ASP A 581 19.77 -7.51 6.17
CA ASP A 581 20.49 -8.31 5.17
C ASP A 581 19.58 -9.29 4.38
N VAL A 582 18.27 -9.05 4.32
CA VAL A 582 17.33 -9.83 3.50
C VAL A 582 17.47 -9.42 2.04
N SER A 583 17.68 -10.38 1.15
CA SER A 583 17.82 -10.15 -0.29
C SER A 583 16.48 -9.78 -0.92
N VAL A 584 16.37 -8.63 -1.60
CA VAL A 584 15.15 -8.24 -2.31
C VAL A 584 15.39 -8.17 -3.81
N LYS A 585 14.66 -9.01 -4.57
CA LYS A 585 14.71 -9.03 -6.04
C LYS A 585 13.37 -8.58 -6.63
N LEU A 586 13.40 -7.52 -7.44
CA LEU A 586 12.23 -6.97 -8.13
C LEU A 586 12.29 -7.30 -9.63
N LEU A 587 11.39 -8.16 -10.10
CA LEU A 587 11.14 -8.38 -11.52
C LEU A 587 10.07 -7.38 -12.00
N THR A 588 10.49 -6.44 -12.84
CA THR A 588 9.66 -5.38 -13.39
C THR A 588 9.60 -5.47 -14.92
N GLY A 589 8.75 -4.66 -15.55
CA GLY A 589 8.54 -4.67 -16.99
C GLY A 589 8.84 -3.32 -17.62
N ASN A 590 8.22 -3.08 -18.76
CA ASN A 590 8.20 -1.77 -19.41
C ASN A 590 6.80 -1.46 -19.93
N ALA A 591 6.16 -0.42 -19.39
CA ALA A 591 4.82 -0.02 -19.77
C ALA A 591 4.72 0.43 -21.23
N ALA A 592 5.81 1.02 -21.73
CA ALA A 592 6.08 1.07 -23.16
C ALA A 592 7.17 0.03 -23.45
N ALA A 593 6.80 -1.09 -24.08
CA ALA A 593 7.72 -2.18 -24.37
C ALA A 593 9.02 -1.68 -25.04
N ARG A 594 10.16 -2.23 -24.62
CA ARG A 594 11.49 -1.85 -25.14
C ARG A 594 12.12 -2.95 -25.98
N ARG A 595 13.05 -2.55 -26.83
CA ARG A 595 14.02 -3.43 -27.48
C ARG A 595 15.17 -3.72 -26.53
N ASP A 596 16.06 -4.59 -26.98
CA ASP A 596 17.32 -4.89 -26.27
C ASP A 596 18.17 -3.62 -26.01
N ASP A 597 18.25 -2.70 -26.98
CA ASP A 597 19.00 -1.43 -26.85
C ASP A 597 18.32 -0.37 -25.95
N GLY A 598 17.21 -0.75 -25.30
CA GLY A 598 16.42 0.11 -24.43
C GLY A 598 15.54 1.11 -25.16
N THR A 599 15.52 1.15 -26.50
CA THR A 599 14.59 2.02 -27.23
C THR A 599 13.16 1.47 -27.22
N PHE A 600 12.17 2.37 -27.25
CA PHE A 600 10.77 1.97 -27.24
C PHE A 600 10.30 1.39 -28.58
N PHE A 601 9.40 0.43 -28.50
CA PHE A 601 8.46 0.14 -29.57
C PHE A 601 7.47 1.31 -29.74
N PRO A 602 6.78 1.42 -30.90
CA PRO A 602 5.71 2.41 -31.07
C PRO A 602 4.67 2.30 -29.95
N ALA A 603 4.62 3.33 -29.10
CA ALA A 603 3.73 3.43 -27.94
C ALA A 603 3.14 4.85 -27.86
N PRO A 604 1.92 5.00 -27.30
CA PRO A 604 1.34 6.31 -27.09
C PRO A 604 2.08 7.07 -25.98
N MET A 605 2.12 8.40 -26.08
CA MET A 605 2.88 9.26 -25.17
C MET A 605 2.60 9.01 -23.68
N HIS A 606 1.35 8.72 -23.30
CA HIS A 606 1.01 8.47 -21.90
C HIS A 606 1.70 7.22 -21.33
N ARG A 607 1.94 6.18 -22.14
CA ARG A 607 2.68 4.97 -21.73
C ARG A 607 4.15 5.26 -21.52
N THR A 608 4.74 6.05 -22.41
CA THR A 608 6.14 6.50 -22.30
C THR A 608 6.35 7.41 -21.08
N LEU A 609 5.40 8.32 -20.79
CA LEU A 609 5.46 9.16 -19.59
C LEU A 609 5.30 8.33 -18.32
N PHE A 610 4.35 7.38 -18.31
CA PHE A 610 4.16 6.47 -17.19
C PHE A 610 5.40 5.61 -16.93
N GLU A 611 6.03 5.10 -17.98
CA GLU A 611 7.31 4.38 -17.91
C GLU A 611 8.41 5.21 -17.22
N TYR A 612 8.64 6.46 -17.67
CA TYR A 612 9.63 7.33 -17.03
C TYR A 612 9.31 7.60 -15.55
N MET A 613 8.03 7.76 -15.21
CA MET A 613 7.59 7.96 -13.83
C MET A 613 7.90 6.73 -12.98
N VAL A 614 7.54 5.53 -13.44
CA VAL A 614 7.80 4.27 -12.70
C VAL A 614 9.30 4.08 -12.50
N LYS A 615 10.11 4.21 -13.55
CA LYS A 615 11.56 4.03 -13.45
C LYS A 615 12.23 5.05 -12.52
N ALA A 616 11.75 6.30 -12.50
CA ALA A 616 12.24 7.31 -11.56
C ALA A 616 11.96 6.92 -10.09
N LYS A 617 10.83 6.22 -9.83
CA LYS A 617 10.48 5.73 -8.49
C LYS A 617 11.25 4.48 -8.06
N LEU A 618 11.91 3.79 -8.99
CA LEU A 618 12.78 2.65 -8.66
C LEU A 618 14.23 3.08 -8.32
N GLU A 619 14.65 4.30 -8.66
CA GLU A 619 16.00 4.81 -8.38
C GLU A 619 16.38 4.70 -6.88
N PRO A 620 15.56 5.16 -5.93
CA PRO A 620 15.89 5.05 -4.49
C PRO A 620 15.99 3.59 -4.01
N LEU A 621 15.20 2.68 -4.57
CA LEU A 621 15.23 1.26 -4.21
C LEU A 621 16.50 0.58 -4.74
N LEU A 622 16.92 0.91 -5.96
CA LEU A 622 18.21 0.47 -6.51
C LEU A 622 19.37 0.94 -5.63
N ASP A 623 19.38 2.22 -5.28
CA ASP A 623 20.44 2.82 -4.45
C ASP A 623 20.51 2.19 -3.05
N ALA A 624 19.38 1.73 -2.52
CA ALA A 624 19.31 1.03 -1.23
C ALA A 624 19.75 -0.45 -1.30
N GLY A 625 19.92 -1.02 -2.50
CA GLY A 625 20.38 -2.39 -2.70
C GLY A 625 19.33 -3.39 -3.18
N VAL A 626 18.14 -2.94 -3.60
CA VAL A 626 17.19 -3.83 -4.29
C VAL A 626 17.76 -4.22 -5.65
N GLU A 627 17.79 -5.51 -5.95
CA GLU A 627 18.17 -6.00 -7.27
C GLU A 627 16.97 -5.93 -8.21
N VAL A 628 16.98 -5.00 -9.17
CA VAL A 628 15.87 -4.80 -10.11
C VAL A 628 16.21 -5.41 -11.48
N TYR A 629 15.29 -6.18 -12.03
CA TYR A 629 15.41 -6.86 -13.32
C TYR A 629 14.25 -6.49 -14.23
N GLU A 630 14.53 -6.04 -15.45
CA GLU A 630 13.50 -5.89 -16.49
C GLU A 630 13.32 -7.21 -17.24
N PHE A 631 12.10 -7.75 -17.18
CA PHE A 631 11.75 -9.02 -17.76
C PHE A 631 12.07 -9.11 -19.25
N VAL A 632 12.62 -10.25 -19.65
CA VAL A 632 12.79 -10.63 -21.06
C VAL A 632 12.21 -12.03 -21.26
N PRO A 633 11.26 -12.22 -22.19
CA PRO A 633 10.75 -13.54 -22.50
C PRO A 633 11.82 -14.40 -23.20
N PRO A 634 11.67 -15.73 -23.17
CA PRO A 634 12.57 -16.63 -23.89
C PRO A 634 12.70 -16.23 -25.38
N PRO A 635 13.88 -16.40 -26.00
CA PRO A 635 14.08 -16.10 -27.41
C PRO A 635 13.09 -16.85 -28.29
N SER A 636 12.48 -16.14 -29.25
CA SER A 636 11.53 -16.71 -30.21
C SER A 636 12.01 -16.45 -31.65
N PRO A 637 11.94 -17.44 -32.55
CA PRO A 637 12.19 -17.23 -33.98
C PRO A 637 11.26 -16.18 -34.62
N SER A 638 10.10 -15.95 -34.01
CA SER A 638 9.12 -14.95 -34.43
C SER A 638 9.49 -13.52 -34.01
N THR A 639 10.55 -13.34 -33.21
CA THR A 639 11.06 -12.03 -32.77
C THR A 639 12.23 -11.59 -33.66
N VAL A 640 11.96 -10.65 -34.55
CA VAL A 640 12.92 -10.06 -35.50
C VAL A 640 13.19 -8.57 -35.22
N SER A 641 12.96 -8.12 -33.98
CA SER A 641 13.31 -6.78 -33.55
C SER A 641 14.82 -6.58 -33.47
N ARG A 642 15.28 -5.33 -33.55
CA ARG A 642 16.67 -4.96 -33.28
C ARG A 642 17.13 -5.53 -31.94
N GLY A 643 18.28 -6.20 -31.95
CA GLY A 643 18.85 -6.90 -30.79
C GLY A 643 18.23 -8.26 -30.50
N GLY A 644 17.19 -8.70 -31.23
CA GLY A 644 16.60 -10.04 -31.12
C GLY A 644 15.86 -10.31 -29.80
N ARG A 645 15.78 -9.33 -28.90
CA ARG A 645 15.09 -9.41 -27.60
C ARG A 645 14.08 -8.29 -27.47
N ILE A 646 13.04 -8.56 -26.68
CA ILE A 646 12.02 -7.60 -26.28
C ILE A 646 11.98 -7.53 -24.75
N ARG A 647 11.64 -6.38 -24.20
CA ARG A 647 11.42 -6.16 -22.77
C ARG A 647 9.97 -5.67 -22.63
N PRO A 648 9.00 -6.59 -22.49
CA PRO A 648 7.58 -6.28 -22.55
C PRO A 648 7.07 -5.71 -21.22
N TYR A 649 5.76 -5.43 -21.16
CA TYR A 649 5.10 -5.05 -19.92
C TYR A 649 4.97 -6.25 -18.98
N VAL A 650 5.14 -6.02 -17.68
CA VAL A 650 4.89 -7.01 -16.63
C VAL A 650 3.65 -6.58 -15.88
N HIS A 651 2.58 -7.36 -16.02
CA HIS A 651 1.30 -7.09 -15.38
C HIS A 651 1.02 -8.02 -14.19
N ALA A 652 1.88 -9.01 -13.92
CA ALA A 652 1.76 -9.84 -12.72
C ALA A 652 1.89 -9.00 -11.44
N LYS A 653 1.16 -9.39 -10.39
CA LYS A 653 1.27 -8.87 -9.03
C LYS A 653 1.54 -10.05 -8.13
N LEU A 654 2.81 -10.23 -7.80
CA LEU A 654 3.28 -11.41 -7.11
C LEU A 654 4.34 -11.01 -6.09
N VAL A 655 4.21 -11.54 -4.88
CA VAL A 655 5.26 -11.47 -3.87
C VAL A 655 5.49 -12.88 -3.33
N SER A 656 6.74 -13.33 -3.28
CA SER A 656 7.15 -14.58 -2.63
C SER A 656 8.21 -14.29 -1.57
N VAL A 657 8.12 -14.98 -0.43
CA VAL A 657 8.99 -14.79 0.72
C VAL A 657 9.54 -16.14 1.19
N ASP A 658 10.87 -16.20 1.30
CA ASP A 658 11.67 -17.29 1.89
C ASP A 658 11.35 -18.71 1.40
N GLY A 659 10.77 -18.88 0.20
CA GLY A 659 10.30 -20.19 -0.29
C GLY A 659 9.21 -20.82 0.59
N ARG A 660 8.46 -20.00 1.33
CA ARG A 660 7.44 -20.45 2.30
C ARG A 660 6.04 -19.91 2.00
N VAL A 661 5.93 -18.68 1.51
CA VAL A 661 4.65 -18.04 1.24
C VAL A 661 4.70 -17.25 -0.06
N THR A 662 3.62 -17.31 -0.83
CA THR A 662 3.48 -16.54 -2.07
C THR A 662 2.08 -15.92 -2.15
N SER A 663 2.02 -14.62 -2.45
CA SER A 663 0.80 -13.89 -2.79
C SER A 663 0.71 -13.68 -4.30
N ILE A 664 -0.43 -14.01 -4.90
CA ILE A 664 -0.73 -13.76 -6.31
C ILE A 664 -2.17 -13.26 -6.42
N GLY A 665 -2.38 -12.20 -7.21
CA GLY A 665 -3.73 -11.67 -7.45
C GLY A 665 -3.73 -10.39 -8.26
N SER A 666 -4.62 -9.48 -7.87
CA SER A 666 -4.85 -8.23 -8.61
C SER A 666 -4.18 -6.99 -8.01
N ALA A 667 -3.81 -7.02 -6.72
CA ALA A 667 -3.30 -5.85 -6.00
C ALA A 667 -1.87 -5.47 -6.39
N ASN A 668 -1.70 -4.32 -7.06
CA ASN A 668 -0.39 -3.68 -7.23
C ASN A 668 0.21 -3.26 -5.88
N LEU A 669 1.51 -2.94 -5.87
CA LEU A 669 2.16 -2.33 -4.71
C LEU A 669 1.99 -0.79 -4.67
N ASP A 670 1.10 -0.24 -5.50
CA ASP A 670 0.85 1.20 -5.62
C ASP A 670 -0.26 1.69 -4.68
N ALA A 671 -0.44 3.02 -4.63
CA ALA A 671 -1.47 3.64 -3.81
C ALA A 671 -2.90 3.38 -4.32
N THR A 672 -3.09 3.09 -5.61
CA THR A 672 -4.42 2.80 -6.16
C THR A 672 -4.94 1.46 -5.64
N ALA A 673 -4.12 0.40 -5.69
CA ALA A 673 -4.45 -0.92 -5.16
C ALA A 673 -4.39 -0.99 -3.63
N SER A 674 -3.65 -0.09 -2.98
CA SER A 674 -3.55 -0.04 -1.51
C SER A 674 -4.73 0.66 -0.84
N PHE A 675 -5.41 1.56 -1.55
CA PHE A 675 -6.44 2.43 -0.97
C PHE A 675 -7.73 2.55 -1.79
N TRP A 676 -7.68 2.56 -3.12
CA TRP A 676 -8.83 2.99 -3.93
C TRP A 676 -9.66 1.86 -4.49
N GLU A 677 -8.99 0.90 -5.11
CA GLU A 677 -9.63 -0.16 -5.86
C GLU A 677 -9.97 -1.33 -4.94
N SER A 678 -11.02 -2.08 -5.27
CA SER A 678 -11.23 -3.38 -4.64
C SER A 678 -10.30 -4.41 -5.28
N GLU A 679 -9.59 -5.18 -4.46
CA GLU A 679 -8.60 -6.17 -4.90
C GLU A 679 -8.82 -7.54 -4.25
N ALA A 680 -8.24 -8.57 -4.86
CA ALA A 680 -8.23 -9.92 -4.31
C ALA A 680 -6.93 -10.64 -4.64
N ASN A 681 -6.27 -11.17 -3.60
CA ASN A 681 -5.08 -12.00 -3.72
C ASN A 681 -5.28 -13.31 -2.95
N ILE A 682 -4.73 -14.40 -3.48
CA ILE A 682 -4.53 -15.63 -2.71
C ILE A 682 -3.13 -15.57 -2.12
N VAL A 683 -3.03 -15.70 -0.81
CA VAL A 683 -1.78 -15.95 -0.09
C VAL A 683 -1.69 -17.45 0.17
N VAL A 684 -0.78 -18.13 -0.52
CA VAL A 684 -0.54 -19.57 -0.37
C VAL A 684 0.62 -19.76 0.60
N GLN A 685 0.35 -20.45 1.71
CA GLN A 685 1.29 -20.79 2.77
C GLN A 685 1.66 -22.26 2.66
N ASP A 686 2.45 -22.57 1.64
CA ASP A 686 2.93 -23.91 1.30
C ASP A 686 4.31 -23.81 0.64
N ALA A 687 5.28 -24.52 1.21
CA ALA A 687 6.68 -24.34 0.83
C ALA A 687 7.02 -24.99 -0.52
N ASP A 688 6.33 -26.06 -0.92
CA ASP A 688 6.53 -26.68 -2.23
C ASP A 688 5.97 -25.78 -3.34
N PHE A 689 4.79 -25.20 -3.11
CA PHE A 689 4.23 -24.19 -4.00
C PHE A 689 5.14 -22.97 -4.12
N ALA A 690 5.57 -22.38 -3.00
CA ALA A 690 6.37 -21.16 -3.00
C ALA A 690 7.73 -21.37 -3.70
N ARG A 691 8.45 -22.46 -3.39
CA ARG A 691 9.71 -22.80 -4.08
C ARG A 691 9.51 -23.06 -5.58
N GLY A 692 8.38 -23.64 -5.99
CA GLY A 692 8.06 -23.85 -7.40
C GLY A 692 7.87 -22.53 -8.16
N VAL A 693 7.17 -21.56 -7.54
CA VAL A 693 7.03 -20.20 -8.06
C VAL A 693 8.39 -19.51 -8.13
N GLU A 694 9.16 -19.54 -7.05
CA GLU A 694 10.48 -18.89 -6.99
C GLU A 694 11.47 -19.47 -8.00
N ALA A 695 11.46 -20.79 -8.25
CA ALA A 695 12.26 -21.40 -9.31
C ALA A 695 11.90 -20.83 -10.70
N THR A 696 10.61 -20.58 -10.95
CA THR A 696 10.14 -19.94 -12.18
C THR A 696 10.62 -18.49 -12.27
N LEU A 697 10.50 -17.73 -11.17
CA LEU A 697 10.96 -16.34 -11.10
C LEU A 697 12.47 -16.23 -11.27
N GLN A 698 13.25 -17.12 -10.66
CA GLN A 698 14.69 -17.14 -10.79
C GLN A 698 15.09 -17.43 -12.24
N ALA A 699 14.43 -18.36 -12.93
CA ALA A 699 14.66 -18.60 -14.36
C ALA A 699 14.33 -17.37 -15.23
N PHE A 700 13.28 -16.61 -14.89
CA PHE A 700 12.99 -15.33 -15.54
C PHE A 700 14.08 -14.30 -15.28
N ILE A 701 14.53 -14.15 -14.02
CA ILE A 701 15.58 -13.23 -13.63
C ILE A 701 16.89 -13.54 -14.35
N ASP A 702 17.30 -14.81 -14.41
CA ASP A 702 18.50 -15.27 -15.10
C ASP A 702 18.49 -14.91 -16.60
N GLY A 703 17.31 -14.89 -17.22
CA GLY A 703 17.10 -14.50 -18.62
C GLY A 703 16.84 -13.01 -18.85
N SER A 704 16.65 -12.23 -17.78
CA SER A 704 16.23 -10.82 -17.82
C SER A 704 17.43 -9.86 -17.94
N VAL A 705 17.16 -8.55 -17.93
CA VAL A 705 18.21 -7.52 -17.93
C VAL A 705 18.19 -6.81 -16.58
N ALA A 706 19.28 -6.94 -15.82
CA ALA A 706 19.48 -6.15 -14.61
C ALA A 706 19.43 -4.65 -14.95
N LEU A 707 18.68 -3.91 -14.15
CA LEU A 707 18.55 -2.47 -14.32
C LEU A 707 19.84 -1.80 -13.85
N ASP A 708 20.57 -1.21 -14.79
CA ASP A 708 21.88 -0.59 -14.54
C ASP A 708 21.78 0.93 -14.73
N PRO A 709 21.95 1.73 -13.66
CA PRO A 709 22.00 3.19 -13.74
C PRO A 709 23.09 3.72 -14.67
N GLU A 710 24.14 2.94 -14.92
CA GLU A 710 25.25 3.31 -15.80
C GLU A 710 25.01 2.95 -17.28
N SER A 711 23.92 2.25 -17.59
CA SER A 711 23.58 1.87 -18.96
C SER A 711 23.25 3.09 -19.84
N GLU A 712 23.53 2.96 -21.14
CA GLU A 712 23.35 4.03 -22.12
C GLU A 712 21.91 4.54 -22.21
N TYR A 713 20.91 3.64 -22.16
CA TYR A 713 19.51 4.06 -22.22
C TYR A 713 19.07 4.78 -20.95
N TRP A 714 19.54 4.31 -19.79
CA TRP A 714 19.22 4.94 -18.52
C TRP A 714 19.74 6.36 -18.46
N LYS A 715 21.01 6.58 -18.83
CA LYS A 715 21.64 7.91 -18.90
C LYS A 715 20.93 8.84 -19.86
N ARG A 716 20.59 8.36 -21.06
CA ARG A 716 19.88 9.13 -22.09
C ARG A 716 18.51 9.63 -21.64
N GLU A 717 17.84 8.88 -20.76
CA GLU A 717 16.48 9.15 -20.28
C GLU A 717 16.42 9.92 -18.95
N ARG A 718 17.57 10.29 -18.37
CA ARG A 718 17.67 10.95 -17.06
C ARG A 718 16.87 12.26 -17.00
N ALA A 719 16.97 13.10 -18.04
CA ALA A 719 16.26 14.37 -18.07
C ALA A 719 14.74 14.18 -18.11
N GLN A 720 14.26 13.18 -18.85
CA GLN A 720 12.85 12.83 -18.98
C GLN A 720 12.31 12.31 -17.64
N ARG A 721 13.05 11.41 -16.97
CA ARG A 721 12.69 10.93 -15.63
C ARG A 721 12.63 12.07 -14.61
N ALA A 722 13.61 12.96 -14.59
CA ALA A 722 13.62 14.12 -13.68
C ALA A 722 12.44 15.07 -13.91
N VAL A 723 12.13 15.37 -15.19
CA VAL A 723 10.98 16.22 -15.55
C VAL A 723 9.67 15.57 -15.14
N VAL A 724 9.46 14.30 -15.46
CA VAL A 724 8.22 13.58 -15.12
C VAL A 724 8.06 13.46 -13.61
N ALA A 725 9.12 13.11 -12.87
CA ALA A 725 9.09 13.05 -11.41
C ALA A 725 8.72 14.39 -10.75
N THR A 726 9.09 15.52 -11.37
CA THR A 726 8.72 16.86 -10.89
C THR A 726 7.27 17.22 -11.24
N LEU A 727 6.83 16.87 -12.45
CA LEU A 727 5.51 17.26 -12.97
C LEU A 727 4.38 16.33 -12.51
N TRP A 728 4.70 15.13 -12.04
CA TRP A 728 3.75 14.12 -11.59
C TRP A 728 3.78 14.01 -10.07
N PRO A 729 3.10 14.90 -9.33
CA PRO A 729 3.10 14.86 -7.87
C PRO A 729 2.57 13.51 -7.37
N GLY A 730 3.20 12.97 -6.33
CA GLY A 730 2.85 11.67 -5.73
C GLY A 730 1.35 11.56 -5.39
N SER A 731 0.74 12.69 -5.02
CA SER A 731 -0.68 12.82 -4.69
C SER A 731 -1.68 12.59 -5.83
N LEU A 732 -1.24 12.52 -7.10
CA LEU A 732 -2.13 12.26 -8.24
C LEU A 732 -2.28 10.77 -8.57
N TYR A 733 -1.24 9.98 -8.29
CA TYR A 733 -1.28 8.52 -8.38
C TYR A 733 -1.85 7.87 -7.11
N SER A 734 -1.90 8.65 -6.01
CA SER A 734 -2.50 8.21 -4.75
C SER A 734 -3.99 8.37 -4.63
#